data_AF-A0A3G9JBU7-F1
#
_entry.id   AF-A0A3G9JBU7-F1
#
_cell.length_a   1.000
_cell.length_b   1.000
_cell.length_c   1.000
_cell.angle_alpha   90.00
_cell.angle_beta   90.00
_cell.angle_gamma   90.00
#
_symmetry.space_group_name_H-M   'P 1'
#
loop_
_entity.id
_entity.type
_entity.pdbx_description
1 polymer ?
#
loop_
_entity_poly.entity_id
_entity_poly.type
_entity_poly.pdbx_seq_one_letter_code
_entity_poly.pdbx_strand_id
1 'polypeptide(L)'
;MADFLDFVVRDSLLNTLTITLLSTDLEQIDEGTRHGIDAQIDDTDPLGRKGAILAESAQENGLKTGNSQSVSLNTSQSLSSLVSSNLQHIAGCNCSFCALPPFDPNLVKNQPKQSAATVSAALNLSQTFSLNSLAGANHTIYLDFNGHTTSGTSWNTSFNKANIVTPAFDFDGNTGSFSNAELERIQYIWQRVAEDFIPFNVNVTTQAPTNINDLIKSGSGDTRWGVRVAIGGSSYDWFGAGAGGVAYVGSFNWNSDTPTFVFDDQLGNGNEKYTAEAISHEVGHTLGLSHDGRITPSEGYYAGHGSGDTGWAPIMGVGYYQNLSQWSKGEYASANNTQDDLQIITTQNGFGYRTDDTGNTIATAKALTVSGASVSGNGIIERNTDVDFYSFTTGAGAISLTVNPFNRGPNLDILAELYNSAGTLIASSNPTDLLSANITANVAAGTYYLKIDGIGKGNPLTTGYTDYGSLGQYSISGSIITPNLLTMQRWATGQGGFWDAQKWLAGDFNGDGKDDVAKAFNQGGLGSVDVHVSNGSSFSMQRWATGQGGFWDAQKWLAGDFNGDGKDDVAKAFNQGGLGSVDVHVSNGSSFSMQRWATGQGGFWDAQKWVVGDFNGDGKDDVAKAFNQGGLGSVDVHVSNGSSFSMQRWATGQGGFWDAQKWVVGDFNGDGKDDVAKVFNDNGLASVDVHVSNGSSFSMQRWATGQGGFWDAQKWVVGDFNGDGKDDLAKAFTDGGLASIDVHLSTGSGFGMQRWATRQGGFWDAQQWLAGNFNGDGKGDLAKAFNEGGLGSVDVHTLI
;
A
#
# COMPACT_ATOMS: atom_id res chain seq x y z
N MET A 1 31.78 24.00 18.97
CA MET A 1 30.57 24.86 19.00
C MET A 1 29.71 24.76 17.73
N ALA A 2 30.21 24.12 16.65
CA ALA A 2 29.37 23.69 15.53
C ALA A 2 28.60 22.38 15.80
N ASP A 3 29.06 21.54 16.74
CA ASP A 3 28.38 20.28 17.10
C ASP A 3 27.25 20.41 18.15
N PHE A 4 26.95 21.63 18.62
CA PHE A 4 25.89 21.85 19.62
C PHE A 4 24.56 22.34 19.01
N LEU A 5 24.51 22.56 17.69
CA LEU A 5 23.30 23.02 17.01
C LEU A 5 22.47 21.90 16.35
N ASP A 6 22.98 20.67 16.29
CA ASP A 6 22.29 19.55 15.63
C ASP A 6 21.26 18.85 16.54
N PHE A 7 21.25 19.18 17.83
CA PHE A 7 20.40 18.51 18.83
C PHE A 7 18.99 19.14 18.99
N VAL A 8 18.71 20.33 18.42
CA VAL A 8 17.44 21.06 18.71
C VAL A 8 16.40 20.97 17.58
N VAL A 9 16.66 20.29 16.45
CA VAL A 9 15.72 20.26 15.32
C VAL A 9 15.06 18.90 15.05
N ARG A 10 15.29 17.88 15.89
CA ARG A 10 14.70 16.55 15.68
C ARG A 10 13.45 16.21 16.49
N ASP A 11 12.96 17.11 17.36
CA ASP A 11 11.81 16.75 18.19
C ASP A 11 10.82 17.90 18.40
N SER A 12 9.74 17.91 17.60
CA SER A 12 8.45 18.44 18.03
C SER A 12 7.35 18.09 17.02
N LEU A 13 6.54 17.08 17.34
CA LEU A 13 5.20 16.94 16.79
C LEU A 13 4.23 17.81 17.62
N LEU A 14 3.55 18.72 16.92
CA LEU A 14 2.31 19.46 17.24
C LEU A 14 2.36 20.72 18.14
N ASN A 15 1.96 21.81 17.48
CA ASN A 15 1.26 23.03 17.91
C ASN A 15 2.01 24.21 18.58
N THR A 16 2.04 25.32 17.82
CA THR A 16 2.23 26.73 18.21
C THR A 16 3.51 27.09 18.98
N LEU A 17 4.54 27.51 18.23
CA LEU A 17 5.71 28.18 18.79
C LEU A 17 5.56 29.70 18.67
N THR A 18 5.59 30.41 19.80
CA THR A 18 5.73 31.87 19.85
C THR A 18 7.22 32.17 20.01
N ILE A 19 7.86 32.79 19.01
CA ILE A 19 9.28 33.17 19.08
C ILE A 19 9.35 34.65 19.49
N THR A 20 9.91 34.95 20.66
CA THR A 20 10.25 36.32 21.08
C THR A 20 11.72 36.57 20.79
N LEU A 21 12.03 37.43 19.82
CA LEU A 21 13.40 37.88 19.55
C LEU A 21 13.74 39.03 20.52
N LEU A 22 14.77 38.85 21.35
CA LEU A 22 15.40 39.92 22.11
C LEU A 22 16.58 40.47 21.30
N SER A 23 16.50 41.73 20.88
CA SER A 23 17.67 42.48 20.40
C SER A 23 18.39 43.07 21.60
N THR A 24 19.63 42.65 21.85
CA THR A 24 20.52 43.32 22.80
C THR A 24 21.52 44.19 22.03
N ASP A 25 21.43 45.51 22.22
CA ASP A 25 22.48 46.45 21.83
C ASP A 25 23.68 46.24 22.78
N LEU A 26 24.84 45.90 22.22
CA LEU A 26 26.11 45.76 22.95
C LEU A 26 26.79 47.13 23.04
N GLU A 27 26.71 47.79 24.20
CA GLU A 27 27.66 48.84 24.57
C GLU A 27 28.92 48.25 25.22
N GLN A 28 30.05 48.91 24.96
CA GLN A 28 31.43 48.59 25.35
C GLN A 28 31.60 47.99 26.75
N ILE A 29 32.42 46.93 26.86
CA ILE A 29 33.04 46.52 28.12
C ILE A 29 34.54 46.22 27.89
N ASP A 30 35.33 46.75 28.81
CA ASP A 30 36.79 46.91 28.83
C ASP A 30 37.55 45.61 29.17
N GLU A 31 38.86 45.63 28.91
CA GLU A 31 39.79 44.49 28.94
C GLU A 31 39.96 43.82 30.33
N GLY A 32 39.84 42.49 30.36
CA GLY A 32 40.61 41.64 31.26
C GLY A 32 39.92 41.08 32.51
N THR A 33 39.08 40.04 32.36
CA THR A 33 38.90 39.00 33.41
C THR A 33 38.37 37.69 32.78
N ARG A 34 39.00 36.54 33.08
CA ARG A 34 38.43 35.21 32.74
C ARG A 34 37.49 34.78 33.86
N HIS A 35 36.24 34.45 33.54
CA HIS A 35 35.33 33.72 34.43
C HIS A 35 35.00 32.35 33.82
N GLY A 36 35.29 31.29 34.58
CA GLY A 36 34.82 29.93 34.28
C GLY A 36 33.37 29.76 34.73
N ILE A 37 32.59 29.01 33.98
CA ILE A 37 31.23 28.61 34.37
C ILE A 37 31.34 27.19 34.94
N ASP A 38 31.05 27.07 36.24
CA ASP A 38 30.84 25.81 36.95
C ASP A 38 29.32 25.55 36.98
N ALA A 39 28.88 24.34 36.67
CA ALA A 39 27.47 23.98 36.59
C ALA A 39 27.12 23.06 37.77
N GLN A 40 26.33 23.55 38.73
CA GLN A 40 25.71 22.73 39.77
C GLN A 40 24.27 22.36 39.38
N ILE A 41 23.91 21.09 39.63
CA ILE A 41 22.58 20.51 39.42
C ILE A 41 21.81 20.59 40.75
N ASP A 42 20.56 21.07 40.73
CA ASP A 42 19.64 21.06 41.88
C ASP A 42 18.79 19.77 41.86
N ASP A 43 18.59 19.17 43.04
CA ASP A 43 18.28 17.75 43.25
C ASP A 43 16.91 17.53 43.95
N THR A 44 15.91 18.40 43.71
CA THR A 44 14.65 18.37 44.48
C THR A 44 13.32 18.40 43.70
N ASP A 45 13.26 17.90 42.45
CA ASP A 45 11.98 17.68 41.73
C ASP A 45 11.50 16.21 41.79
N PRO A 46 10.32 15.89 42.37
CA PRO A 46 9.78 14.53 42.40
C PRO A 46 9.20 14.01 41.08
N LEU A 47 9.21 14.78 39.97
CA LEU A 47 8.51 14.43 38.72
C LEU A 47 9.40 14.11 37.51
N GLY A 48 10.72 14.01 37.68
CA GLY A 48 11.60 13.31 36.72
C GLY A 48 11.59 13.82 35.27
N ARG A 49 11.37 15.12 35.04
CA ARG A 49 11.46 15.73 33.69
C ARG A 49 12.77 16.50 33.55
N LYS A 50 13.82 15.85 33.04
CA LYS A 50 15.06 16.53 32.69
C LYS A 50 14.95 17.14 31.28
N GLY A 51 15.08 18.46 31.18
CA GLY A 51 15.29 19.14 29.89
C GLY A 51 14.69 20.54 29.76
N ALA A 52 15.12 21.51 30.57
CA ALA A 52 15.08 22.93 30.20
C ALA A 52 16.06 23.73 31.07
N ILE A 53 17.07 24.34 30.46
CA ILE A 53 17.92 25.35 31.11
C ILE A 53 17.13 26.66 31.07
N LEU A 54 16.61 27.10 32.23
CA LEU A 54 16.14 28.47 32.41
C LEU A 54 17.30 29.28 33.02
N ALA A 55 17.84 30.22 32.25
CA ALA A 55 18.67 31.27 32.82
C ALA A 55 17.73 32.32 33.46
N GLU A 56 17.45 32.19 34.76
CA GLU A 56 16.94 33.31 35.54
C GLU A 56 18.12 34.22 35.90
N SER A 57 18.07 35.45 35.38
CA SER A 57 18.92 36.56 35.78
C SER A 57 18.67 36.89 37.26
N ALA A 58 19.64 36.60 38.11
CA ALA A 58 19.70 37.18 39.45
C ALA A 58 19.65 38.72 39.35
N GLN A 59 18.65 39.33 40.00
CA GLN A 59 18.61 40.76 40.21
C GLN A 59 19.72 41.16 41.18
N GLU A 60 20.77 41.81 40.70
CA GLU A 60 21.36 42.94 41.41
C GLU A 60 21.76 44.03 40.40
N ASN A 61 21.28 45.25 40.66
CA ASN A 61 21.61 46.52 39.99
C ASN A 61 20.96 46.83 38.62
N GLY A 62 19.64 47.04 38.69
CA GLY A 62 18.95 48.22 38.14
C GLY A 62 19.30 48.73 36.74
N LEU A 63 18.55 48.27 35.74
CA LEU A 63 18.29 48.99 34.47
C LEU A 63 16.84 48.75 34.03
N LYS A 64 16.18 49.80 33.52
CA LYS A 64 14.73 49.91 33.32
C LYS A 64 14.25 49.18 32.06
N THR A 65 13.03 48.64 32.13
CA THR A 65 12.28 47.98 31.06
C THR A 65 11.81 48.95 29.96
N GLY A 66 11.74 48.48 28.71
CA GLY A 66 11.15 49.19 27.58
C GLY A 66 10.48 48.25 26.57
N ASN A 67 9.15 48.34 26.48
CA ASN A 67 8.19 47.90 25.45
C ASN A 67 8.47 46.63 24.60
N SER A 68 7.83 45.52 24.99
CA SER A 68 7.55 44.39 24.10
C SER A 68 6.32 44.67 23.24
N GLN A 69 6.43 44.65 21.90
CA GLN A 69 5.29 44.49 21.00
C GLN A 69 5.18 43.04 20.55
N SER A 70 4.02 42.43 20.75
CA SER A 70 3.65 41.12 20.22
C SER A 70 2.98 41.29 18.85
N VAL A 71 3.46 40.57 17.84
CA VAL A 71 2.83 40.50 16.51
C VAL A 71 2.44 39.04 16.23
N SER A 72 1.15 38.79 16.04
CA SER A 72 0.60 37.49 15.64
C SER A 72 0.47 37.43 14.11
N LEU A 73 1.00 36.39 13.47
CA LEU A 73 0.92 36.20 12.01
C LEU A 73 0.03 35.00 11.65
N ASN A 74 -0.94 35.23 10.75
CA ASN A 74 -1.79 34.20 10.15
C ASN A 74 -1.15 33.63 8.87
N THR A 75 -1.45 32.36 8.60
CA THR A 75 -0.90 31.50 7.55
C THR A 75 -1.25 31.97 6.12
N SER A 76 -0.29 32.55 5.38
CA SER A 76 -0.23 32.54 3.88
C SER A 76 0.88 33.42 3.24
N GLN A 77 2.11 33.49 3.78
CA GLN A 77 3.22 34.17 3.09
C GLN A 77 4.47 33.27 2.98
N SER A 78 5.11 33.27 1.80
CA SER A 78 6.33 32.51 1.54
C SER A 78 7.58 33.20 2.11
N LEU A 79 8.53 32.39 2.58
CA LEU A 79 9.81 32.80 3.19
C LEU A 79 10.62 33.78 2.32
N SER A 80 10.44 33.75 1.00
CA SER A 80 11.08 34.65 0.04
C SER A 80 10.70 36.13 0.22
N SER A 81 9.52 36.42 0.77
CA SER A 81 9.05 37.80 0.99
C SER A 81 9.65 38.47 2.24
N LEU A 82 10.14 37.69 3.21
CA LEU A 82 10.81 38.20 4.42
C LEU A 82 12.26 38.63 4.16
N VAL A 83 12.93 38.04 3.17
CA VAL A 83 14.35 38.33 2.89
C VAL A 83 14.50 39.67 2.15
N SER A 84 13.49 40.10 1.40
CA SER A 84 13.49 41.37 0.66
C SER A 84 13.28 42.62 1.51
N SER A 85 12.72 42.53 2.71
CA SER A 85 12.42 43.70 3.56
C SER A 85 13.56 44.12 4.50
N ASN A 86 14.56 43.25 4.74
CA ASN A 86 15.69 43.55 5.63
C ASN A 86 16.99 43.97 4.90
N LEU A 87 16.95 44.13 3.57
CA LEU A 87 18.10 44.55 2.76
C LEU A 87 18.38 46.07 2.79
N GLN A 88 17.65 46.87 3.59
CA GLN A 88 17.88 48.32 3.68
C GLN A 88 18.79 48.78 4.83
N HIS A 89 19.44 47.86 5.56
CA HIS A 89 20.34 48.22 6.67
C HIS A 89 21.82 47.80 6.46
N ILE A 90 22.28 47.67 5.22
CA ILE A 90 23.70 47.40 4.90
C ILE A 90 24.24 48.44 3.89
N ALA A 91 23.93 49.72 4.14
CA ALA A 91 24.50 50.83 3.38
C ALA A 91 25.15 51.84 4.33
N GLY A 92 26.26 51.44 4.97
CA GLY A 92 27.11 52.40 5.68
C GLY A 92 27.87 51.83 6.86
N CYS A 93 28.97 51.10 6.61
CA CYS A 93 30.09 51.04 7.56
C CYS A 93 31.36 50.54 6.86
N ASN A 94 32.39 51.39 6.84
CA ASN A 94 33.70 51.16 6.23
C ASN A 94 34.74 51.05 7.36
N CYS A 95 35.08 49.83 7.79
CA CYS A 95 36.25 49.56 8.64
C CYS A 95 36.87 48.21 8.27
N SER A 96 38.15 48.24 7.88
CA SER A 96 38.91 47.10 7.35
C SER A 96 39.49 46.23 8.45
N PHE A 97 38.70 45.47 9.22
CA PHE A 97 39.21 44.32 10.01
C PHE A 97 38.14 43.29 10.47
N CYS A 98 36.95 43.29 9.87
CA CYS A 98 35.97 42.20 10.00
C CYS A 98 35.66 41.63 8.61
N ALA A 99 36.44 40.63 8.20
CA ALA A 99 36.09 39.79 7.05
C ALA A 99 35.92 38.35 7.57
N LEU A 100 34.67 37.97 7.86
CA LEU A 100 34.30 36.56 7.79
C LEU A 100 34.53 36.12 6.33
N PRO A 101 35.03 34.89 6.08
CA PRO A 101 35.19 34.43 4.71
C PRO A 101 33.86 34.55 3.95
N PRO A 102 33.89 34.89 2.65
CA PRO A 102 32.67 35.06 1.88
C PRO A 102 31.86 33.77 1.94
N PHE A 103 30.61 33.90 2.40
CA PHE A 103 29.59 32.87 2.23
C PHE A 103 29.47 32.59 0.73
N ASP A 104 29.82 31.38 0.30
CA ASP A 104 29.55 30.94 -1.07
C ASP A 104 28.11 30.43 -1.13
N PRO A 105 27.16 31.18 -1.75
CA PRO A 105 25.79 30.73 -1.89
C PRO A 105 25.65 29.46 -2.75
N ASN A 106 26.72 28.98 -3.40
CA ASN A 106 26.74 27.72 -4.12
C ASN A 106 27.05 26.49 -3.24
N LEU A 107 27.41 26.67 -1.95
CA LEU A 107 27.52 25.56 -0.98
C LEU A 107 26.17 25.19 -0.35
N VAL A 108 25.13 26.01 -0.55
CA VAL A 108 23.73 25.63 -0.31
C VAL A 108 23.15 25.12 -1.62
N LYS A 109 23.70 24.01 -2.15
CA LYS A 109 23.01 23.30 -3.23
C LYS A 109 21.72 22.72 -2.65
N ASN A 110 20.63 23.02 -3.34
CA ASN A 110 19.34 22.32 -3.28
C ASN A 110 19.55 20.82 -3.08
N GLN A 111 19.55 20.35 -1.82
CA GLN A 111 19.08 19.00 -1.58
C GLN A 111 17.61 19.02 -1.98
N PRO A 112 17.16 18.13 -2.88
CA PRO A 112 15.74 17.85 -2.97
C PRO A 112 15.28 17.61 -1.54
N LYS A 113 14.20 18.28 -1.12
CA LYS A 113 13.44 17.85 0.05
C LYS A 113 13.16 16.37 -0.18
N GLN A 114 13.93 15.47 0.45
CA GLN A 114 13.48 14.10 0.60
C GLN A 114 12.15 14.24 1.33
N SER A 115 11.06 13.94 0.61
CA SER A 115 9.80 13.62 1.24
C SER A 115 10.15 12.64 2.34
N ALA A 116 9.80 12.97 3.59
CA ALA A 116 9.99 12.09 4.72
C ALA A 116 9.41 10.73 4.34
N ALA A 117 10.30 9.78 4.02
CA ALA A 117 9.94 8.41 3.82
C ALA A 117 9.30 7.95 5.13
N THR A 118 8.10 7.39 5.03
CA THR A 118 7.35 6.84 6.16
C THR A 118 8.28 6.02 7.04
N VAL A 119 8.47 6.53 8.26
CA VAL A 119 9.14 5.83 9.37
C VAL A 119 8.56 4.43 9.42
N SER A 120 9.41 3.38 9.39
CA SER A 120 9.04 2.03 9.80
C SER A 120 8.19 2.17 11.07
N ALA A 121 6.92 1.76 11.03
CA ALA A 121 5.96 2.07 12.08
C ALA A 121 6.58 1.75 13.46
N ALA A 122 6.58 2.72 14.37
CA ALA A 122 7.15 2.52 15.70
C ALA A 122 6.52 1.26 16.32
N LEU A 123 7.38 0.28 16.65
CA LEU A 123 6.94 -0.98 17.24
C LEU A 123 6.32 -0.68 18.60
N ASN A 124 5.26 -1.42 18.96
CA ASN A 124 4.66 -1.25 20.26
C ASN A 124 5.64 -1.69 21.35
N LEU A 125 6.03 -0.79 22.27
CA LEU A 125 7.00 -1.07 23.33
C LEU A 125 6.66 -2.29 24.21
N SER A 126 5.38 -2.61 24.35
CA SER A 126 4.95 -3.82 25.08
C SER A 126 5.35 -5.14 24.39
N GLN A 127 5.70 -5.10 23.10
CA GLN A 127 6.11 -6.26 22.31
C GLN A 127 7.63 -6.48 22.33
N THR A 128 8.40 -5.63 23.02
CA THR A 128 9.88 -5.63 22.97
C THR A 128 10.51 -6.98 23.27
N PHE A 129 9.90 -7.81 24.12
CA PHE A 129 10.37 -9.17 24.44
C PHE A 129 9.57 -10.29 23.74
N SER A 130 9.03 -9.97 22.57
CA SER A 130 8.26 -10.89 21.72
C SER A 130 8.52 -10.68 20.22
N LEU A 131 9.60 -9.97 19.88
CA LEU A 131 9.96 -9.65 18.49
C LEU A 131 10.59 -10.87 17.83
N ASN A 132 10.27 -11.11 16.57
CA ASN A 132 10.76 -12.25 15.80
C ASN A 132 11.00 -11.84 14.34
N SER A 133 12.18 -12.12 13.79
CA SER A 133 12.49 -11.79 12.39
C SER A 133 12.04 -12.87 11.41
N LEU A 134 11.86 -14.11 11.89
CA LEU A 134 11.33 -15.24 11.14
C LEU A 134 10.63 -16.22 12.10
N ALA A 135 9.44 -15.85 12.56
CA ALA A 135 8.68 -16.68 13.50
C ALA A 135 8.44 -18.09 12.93
N GLY A 136 8.77 -19.12 13.72
CA GLY A 136 8.64 -20.52 13.32
C GLY A 136 9.87 -21.11 12.62
N ALA A 137 10.96 -20.35 12.44
CA ALA A 137 12.22 -20.95 12.00
C ALA A 137 12.71 -22.01 12.99
N ASN A 138 13.35 -23.04 12.46
CA ASN A 138 13.94 -24.09 13.26
C ASN A 138 15.18 -23.63 14.03
N HIS A 139 15.86 -22.57 13.57
CA HIS A 139 17.08 -22.09 14.17
C HIS A 139 16.88 -20.73 14.81
N THR A 140 17.46 -20.51 15.99
CA THR A 140 17.19 -19.31 16.80
C THR A 140 18.47 -18.59 17.22
N ILE A 141 18.48 -17.27 17.07
CA ILE A 141 19.41 -16.35 17.73
C ILE A 141 18.58 -15.58 18.75
N TYR A 142 18.71 -15.93 20.02
CA TYR A 142 17.97 -15.29 21.10
C TYR A 142 18.79 -14.16 21.72
N LEU A 143 18.30 -12.93 21.60
CA LEU A 143 18.89 -11.73 22.19
C LEU A 143 18.35 -11.54 23.61
N ASP A 144 19.15 -11.91 24.60
CA ASP A 144 18.79 -11.95 26.01
C ASP A 144 19.20 -10.66 26.72
N PHE A 145 18.31 -9.67 26.70
CA PHE A 145 18.49 -8.39 27.39
C PHE A 145 18.02 -8.42 28.86
N ASN A 146 17.32 -9.48 29.29
CA ASN A 146 16.70 -9.57 30.62
C ASN A 146 17.66 -10.00 31.73
N GLY A 147 18.92 -10.25 31.37
CA GLY A 147 19.93 -10.83 32.26
C GLY A 147 19.89 -12.35 32.27
N HIS A 148 21.04 -12.96 32.52
CA HIS A 148 21.24 -14.39 32.42
C HIS A 148 22.30 -14.88 33.41
N THR A 149 22.14 -16.10 33.94
CA THR A 149 23.17 -16.77 34.74
C THR A 149 23.70 -17.99 34.00
N THR A 150 24.90 -17.87 33.46
CA THR A 150 25.60 -18.95 32.77
C THR A 150 26.26 -19.89 33.77
N SER A 151 25.92 -21.17 33.67
CA SER A 151 26.47 -22.24 34.52
C SER A 151 26.70 -23.51 33.72
N GLY A 152 27.70 -24.31 34.11
CA GLY A 152 27.96 -25.61 33.48
C GLY A 152 28.48 -25.56 32.03
N THR A 153 28.99 -24.42 31.56
CA THR A 153 29.52 -24.25 30.19
C THR A 153 31.05 -24.24 30.15
N SER A 154 31.63 -24.20 28.95
CA SER A 154 33.06 -24.01 28.74
C SER A 154 33.60 -22.71 29.34
N TRP A 155 32.77 -21.65 29.41
CA TRP A 155 33.12 -20.38 30.06
C TRP A 155 33.36 -20.55 31.55
N ASN A 156 32.46 -21.24 32.25
CA ASN A 156 32.57 -21.49 33.69
C ASN A 156 33.86 -22.24 34.03
N THR A 157 34.21 -23.22 33.20
CA THR A 157 35.43 -24.01 33.37
C THR A 157 36.68 -23.18 33.09
N SER A 158 36.70 -22.45 31.99
CA SER A 158 37.87 -21.67 31.55
C SER A 158 38.22 -20.52 32.49
N PHE A 159 37.20 -19.91 33.12
CA PHE A 159 37.38 -18.79 34.05
C PHE A 159 37.31 -19.21 35.52
N ASN A 160 37.19 -20.52 35.81
CA ASN A 160 37.08 -21.09 37.16
C ASN A 160 35.99 -20.40 38.00
N LYS A 161 34.79 -20.24 37.42
CA LYS A 161 33.62 -19.61 38.05
C LYS A 161 32.41 -20.54 37.98
N ALA A 162 31.82 -20.85 39.13
CA ALA A 162 30.63 -21.70 39.18
C ALA A 162 29.46 -21.10 38.39
N ASN A 163 29.25 -19.79 38.53
CA ASN A 163 28.26 -19.00 37.81
C ASN A 163 28.91 -17.73 37.25
N ILE A 164 28.51 -17.36 36.04
CA ILE A 164 28.78 -16.05 35.42
C ILE A 164 27.42 -15.36 35.31
N VAL A 165 27.30 -14.16 35.90
CA VAL A 165 26.03 -13.41 35.93
C VAL A 165 26.15 -12.25 34.95
N THR A 166 25.28 -12.24 33.94
CA THR A 166 25.04 -11.11 33.05
C THR A 166 23.83 -10.35 33.62
N PRO A 167 23.96 -9.09 34.04
CA PRO A 167 22.81 -8.30 34.47
C PRO A 167 21.87 -8.03 33.29
N ALA A 168 20.68 -7.50 33.58
CA ALA A 168 19.83 -6.96 32.52
C ALA A 168 20.53 -5.77 31.85
N PHE A 169 20.26 -5.57 30.55
CA PHE A 169 20.68 -4.39 29.82
C PHE A 169 20.14 -3.13 30.50
N ASP A 170 21.02 -2.19 30.79
CA ASP A 170 20.71 -1.02 31.61
C ASP A 170 21.63 0.12 31.19
N PHE A 171 21.07 1.22 30.70
CA PHE A 171 21.86 2.42 30.40
C PHE A 171 21.46 3.63 31.25
N ASP A 172 20.37 3.53 32.02
CA ASP A 172 19.91 4.61 32.90
C ASP A 172 20.25 4.39 34.39
N GLY A 173 20.80 3.22 34.72
CA GLY A 173 21.26 2.82 36.05
C GLY A 173 20.17 2.15 36.90
N ASN A 174 18.99 1.86 36.33
CA ASN A 174 17.89 1.21 37.03
C ASN A 174 17.73 -0.26 36.63
N THR A 175 18.49 -1.12 37.28
CA THR A 175 18.45 -2.58 37.08
C THR A 175 17.14 -3.26 37.50
N GLY A 176 16.14 -2.53 38.02
CA GLY A 176 14.87 -3.09 38.51
C GLY A 176 13.75 -3.14 37.47
N SER A 177 13.86 -2.39 36.37
CA SER A 177 12.83 -2.31 35.32
C SER A 177 13.35 -1.59 34.09
N PHE A 178 12.93 -2.02 32.89
CA PHE A 178 13.24 -1.29 31.66
C PHE A 178 12.45 0.01 31.52
N SER A 179 13.15 1.11 31.24
CA SER A 179 12.51 2.36 30.84
C SER A 179 12.03 2.32 29.38
N ASN A 180 11.14 3.24 28.98
CA ASN A 180 10.69 3.32 27.58
C ASN A 180 11.85 3.53 26.60
N ALA A 181 12.89 4.26 27.02
CA ALA A 181 14.06 4.51 26.20
C ALA A 181 14.91 3.25 26.02
N GLU A 182 14.99 2.40 27.05
CA GLU A 182 15.63 1.09 26.96
C GLU A 182 14.85 0.12 26.09
N LEU A 183 13.53 0.06 26.24
CA LEU A 183 12.69 -0.77 25.39
C LEU A 183 12.83 -0.37 23.90
N GLU A 184 12.82 0.93 23.61
CA GLU A 184 13.05 1.44 22.26
C GLU A 184 14.47 1.11 21.76
N ARG A 185 15.50 1.28 22.61
CA ARG A 185 16.89 0.93 22.27
C ARG A 185 17.03 -0.56 21.94
N ILE A 186 16.40 -1.44 22.71
CA ILE A 186 16.38 -2.89 22.48
C ILE A 186 15.73 -3.20 21.13
N GLN A 187 14.60 -2.56 20.81
CA GLN A 187 13.93 -2.73 19.51
C GLN A 187 14.84 -2.30 18.35
N TYR A 188 15.55 -1.19 18.49
CA TYR A 188 16.45 -0.69 17.45
C TYR A 188 17.69 -1.56 17.27
N ILE A 189 18.25 -2.09 18.36
CA ILE A 189 19.34 -3.07 18.31
C ILE A 189 18.84 -4.35 17.61
N TRP A 190 17.68 -4.87 18.01
CA TRP A 190 17.08 -6.05 17.39
C TRP A 190 16.82 -5.84 15.89
N GLN A 191 16.33 -4.67 15.47
CA GLN A 191 16.10 -4.34 14.06
C GLN A 191 17.37 -4.44 13.21
N ARG A 192 18.52 -3.94 13.71
CA ARG A 192 19.80 -4.02 13.00
C ARG A 192 20.32 -5.45 12.88
N VAL A 193 20.34 -6.17 14.01
CA VAL A 193 20.77 -7.58 14.02
C VAL A 193 19.84 -8.44 13.16
N ALA A 194 18.54 -8.16 13.17
CA ALA A 194 17.58 -8.85 12.31
C ALA A 194 17.86 -8.61 10.82
N GLU A 195 18.32 -7.41 10.43
CA GLU A 195 18.72 -7.10 9.06
C GLU A 195 20.01 -7.83 8.66
N ASP A 196 21.02 -7.93 9.54
CA ASP A 196 22.26 -8.68 9.26
C ASP A 196 22.01 -10.17 8.98
N PHE A 197 21.01 -10.76 9.65
CA PHE A 197 20.63 -12.16 9.50
C PHE A 197 19.39 -12.38 8.64
N ILE A 198 18.82 -11.32 8.05
CA ILE A 198 17.64 -11.42 7.19
C ILE A 198 17.81 -12.34 5.98
N PRO A 199 19.00 -12.54 5.39
CA PRO A 199 19.15 -13.44 4.25
C PRO A 199 19.00 -14.92 4.62
N PHE A 200 19.10 -15.28 5.90
CA PHE A 200 19.21 -16.66 6.36
C PHE A 200 17.94 -17.20 7.00
N ASN A 201 17.75 -18.52 6.91
CA ASN A 201 16.62 -19.24 7.52
C ASN A 201 16.84 -19.46 9.03
N VAL A 202 16.98 -18.35 9.76
CA VAL A 202 17.19 -18.28 11.20
C VAL A 202 16.31 -17.16 11.77
N ASN A 203 15.76 -17.38 12.97
CA ASN A 203 14.97 -16.38 13.69
C ASN A 203 15.85 -15.60 14.64
N VAL A 204 15.96 -14.29 14.44
CA VAL A 204 16.50 -13.35 15.44
C VAL A 204 15.35 -12.90 16.31
N THR A 205 15.43 -13.15 17.61
CA THR A 205 14.30 -12.95 18.52
C THR A 205 14.72 -12.37 19.86
N THR A 206 13.88 -11.51 20.42
CA THR A 206 13.95 -11.06 21.83
C THR A 206 13.01 -11.87 22.73
N GLN A 207 12.29 -12.84 22.16
CA GLN A 207 11.40 -13.72 22.89
C GLN A 207 12.20 -14.86 23.53
N ALA A 208 12.17 -14.94 24.86
CA ALA A 208 12.80 -16.04 25.58
C ALA A 208 12.21 -17.39 25.11
N PRO A 209 13.07 -18.37 24.75
CA PRO A 209 12.59 -19.68 24.34
C PRO A 209 11.93 -20.40 25.52
N THR A 210 10.81 -21.07 25.25
CA THR A 210 10.09 -21.86 26.26
C THR A 210 10.76 -23.20 26.55
N ASN A 211 11.68 -23.62 25.68
CA ASN A 211 12.45 -24.85 25.81
C ASN A 211 13.93 -24.57 25.52
N ILE A 212 14.82 -24.99 26.43
CA ILE A 212 16.27 -24.86 26.27
C ILE A 212 16.81 -25.57 25.03
N ASN A 213 16.13 -26.62 24.56
CA ASN A 213 16.48 -27.32 23.32
C ASN A 213 16.42 -26.41 22.08
N ASP A 214 15.73 -25.27 22.16
CA ASP A 214 15.73 -24.27 21.09
C ASP A 214 17.07 -23.51 21.00
N LEU A 215 17.99 -23.72 21.96
CA LEU A 215 19.30 -23.07 22.06
C LEU A 215 20.47 -24.07 22.16
N ILE A 216 20.21 -25.38 22.09
CA ILE A 216 21.26 -26.40 22.18
C ILE A 216 21.07 -27.47 21.11
N LYS A 217 22.16 -27.89 20.48
CA LYS A 217 22.13 -28.96 19.49
C LYS A 217 22.27 -30.32 20.20
N SER A 218 21.15 -30.98 20.45
CA SER A 218 21.12 -32.21 21.26
C SER A 218 21.75 -33.43 20.56
N GLY A 219 21.89 -33.40 19.23
CA GLY A 219 22.55 -34.44 18.45
C GLY A 219 22.41 -34.25 16.93
N SER A 220 22.85 -35.25 16.16
CA SER A 220 22.85 -35.19 14.68
C SER A 220 21.48 -35.31 14.03
N GLY A 221 20.49 -35.85 14.75
CA GLY A 221 19.08 -35.90 14.30
C GLY A 221 18.25 -34.71 14.79
N ASP A 222 18.87 -33.80 15.55
CA ASP A 222 18.23 -32.56 15.96
C ASP A 222 18.01 -31.68 14.73
N THR A 223 16.85 -31.06 14.67
CA THR A 223 16.47 -30.16 13.57
C THR A 223 16.18 -28.76 14.08
N ARG A 224 16.22 -28.52 15.40
CA ARG A 224 15.87 -27.26 16.03
C ARG A 224 16.84 -26.93 17.16
N TRP A 225 17.66 -25.90 16.99
CA TRP A 225 18.59 -25.41 18.01
C TRP A 225 18.96 -23.94 17.75
N GLY A 226 19.87 -23.37 18.52
CA GLY A 226 20.19 -21.96 18.39
C GLY A 226 21.35 -21.53 19.25
N VAL A 227 21.43 -20.23 19.49
CA VAL A 227 22.40 -19.63 20.41
C VAL A 227 21.77 -18.49 21.20
N ARG A 228 22.19 -18.36 22.46
CA ARG A 228 21.88 -17.21 23.30
C ARG A 228 22.96 -16.15 23.15
N VAL A 229 22.53 -14.90 23.01
CA VAL A 229 23.36 -13.71 23.16
C VAL A 229 22.99 -13.08 24.49
N ALA A 230 23.85 -13.20 25.50
CA ALA A 230 23.65 -12.59 26.81
C ALA A 230 24.17 -11.15 26.78
N ILE A 231 23.27 -10.17 26.93
CA ILE A 231 23.55 -8.75 26.70
C ILE A 231 23.37 -7.98 28.01
N GLY A 232 24.46 -7.44 28.54
CA GLY A 232 24.42 -6.68 29.80
C GLY A 232 25.75 -6.60 30.53
N GLY A 233 25.98 -5.48 31.21
CA GLY A 233 27.05 -5.27 32.19
C GLY A 233 28.45 -5.13 31.59
N SER A 234 29.46 -5.36 32.43
CA SER A 234 30.85 -5.05 32.12
C SER A 234 31.68 -6.31 31.84
N SER A 235 32.46 -6.29 30.76
CA SER A 235 33.51 -7.29 30.48
C SER A 235 34.53 -7.40 31.63
N TYR A 236 34.72 -6.36 32.43
CA TYR A 236 35.64 -6.39 33.57
C TYR A 236 35.13 -7.23 34.76
N ASP A 237 33.82 -7.52 34.85
CA ASP A 237 33.23 -8.21 36.01
C ASP A 237 33.68 -9.68 36.11
N TRP A 238 33.85 -10.34 34.96
CA TRP A 238 34.26 -11.74 34.94
C TRP A 238 35.28 -12.08 33.85
N PHE A 239 35.26 -11.40 32.71
CA PHE A 239 36.20 -11.67 31.61
C PHE A 239 37.57 -11.05 31.89
N GLY A 240 37.61 -9.89 32.57
CA GLY A 240 38.83 -9.30 33.13
C GLY A 240 39.69 -8.53 32.12
N ALA A 241 39.17 -8.27 30.92
CA ALA A 241 39.77 -7.43 29.90
C ALA A 241 38.68 -6.64 29.18
N GLY A 242 39.04 -5.50 28.57
CA GLY A 242 38.08 -4.69 27.81
C GLY A 242 37.69 -5.39 26.51
N ALA A 243 36.41 -5.73 26.37
CA ALA A 243 35.84 -6.32 25.17
C ALA A 243 34.41 -5.82 24.96
N GLY A 244 34.02 -5.59 23.71
CA GLY A 244 32.62 -5.31 23.35
C GLY A 244 31.74 -6.56 23.41
N GLY A 245 32.31 -7.70 23.07
CA GLY A 245 31.69 -9.01 23.22
C GLY A 245 32.74 -10.13 23.21
N VAL A 246 32.31 -11.34 23.55
CA VAL A 246 33.13 -12.55 23.47
C VAL A 246 32.30 -13.79 23.13
N ALA A 247 32.78 -14.56 22.16
CA ALA A 247 32.17 -15.80 21.71
C ALA A 247 33.16 -16.97 21.65
N TYR A 248 32.65 -18.19 21.74
CA TYR A 248 33.40 -19.38 21.29
C TYR A 248 33.09 -19.65 19.82
N VAL A 249 34.14 -19.87 19.03
CA VAL A 249 33.98 -20.19 17.61
C VAL A 249 33.27 -21.53 17.43
N GLY A 250 32.18 -21.53 16.65
CA GLY A 250 31.39 -22.73 16.35
C GLY A 250 30.42 -23.18 17.45
N SER A 251 30.22 -22.37 18.51
CA SER A 251 29.35 -22.73 19.64
C SER A 251 27.87 -22.87 19.28
N PHE A 252 27.43 -22.35 18.13
CA PHE A 252 26.05 -22.51 17.64
C PHE A 252 25.65 -23.98 17.49
N ASN A 253 26.63 -24.87 17.24
CA ASN A 253 26.41 -26.30 17.06
C ASN A 253 26.65 -27.13 18.34
N TRP A 254 26.82 -26.51 19.51
CA TRP A 254 27.15 -27.23 20.74
C TRP A 254 25.90 -27.74 21.48
N ASN A 255 26.07 -28.80 22.26
CA ASN A 255 25.01 -29.46 23.02
C ASN A 255 24.81 -28.87 24.43
N SER A 256 25.26 -27.64 24.65
CA SER A 256 25.14 -26.90 25.91
C SER A 256 24.74 -25.46 25.59
N ASP A 257 23.98 -24.82 26.48
CA ASP A 257 23.59 -23.40 26.34
C ASP A 257 24.81 -22.53 26.67
N THR A 258 25.80 -22.58 25.78
CA THR A 258 27.03 -21.79 25.84
C THR A 258 26.73 -20.46 25.13
N PRO A 259 26.41 -19.40 25.89
CA PRO A 259 26.09 -18.13 25.28
C PRO A 259 27.32 -17.50 24.65
N THR A 260 27.05 -16.59 23.73
CA THR A 260 27.97 -15.48 23.47
C THR A 260 27.58 -14.28 24.31
N PHE A 261 28.54 -13.45 24.71
CA PHE A 261 28.32 -12.31 25.58
C PHE A 261 28.56 -10.99 24.85
N VAL A 262 27.74 -9.99 25.15
CA VAL A 262 27.90 -8.61 24.67
C VAL A 262 27.78 -7.66 25.86
N PHE A 263 28.77 -6.79 26.01
CA PHE A 263 28.94 -5.92 27.17
C PHE A 263 28.64 -4.47 26.78
N ASP A 264 27.43 -4.01 27.10
CA ASP A 264 26.93 -2.70 26.73
C ASP A 264 27.72 -1.55 27.38
N ASP A 265 28.31 -1.76 28.57
CA ASP A 265 29.21 -0.80 29.22
C ASP A 265 30.41 -0.41 28.32
N GLN A 266 30.97 -1.39 27.59
CA GLN A 266 32.10 -1.16 26.68
C GLN A 266 31.67 -0.68 25.30
N LEU A 267 30.37 -0.67 25.02
CA LEU A 267 29.79 -0.30 23.73
C LEU A 267 29.07 1.06 23.84
N GLY A 268 29.71 2.01 24.52
CA GLY A 268 29.19 3.36 24.69
C GLY A 268 27.93 3.41 25.55
N ASN A 269 27.88 2.60 26.62
CA ASN A 269 26.75 2.49 27.54
C ASN A 269 25.45 2.10 26.79
N GLY A 270 25.55 1.01 26.03
CA GLY A 270 24.43 0.46 25.25
C GLY A 270 24.09 1.22 23.97
N ASN A 271 25.08 1.87 23.32
CA ASN A 271 24.86 2.56 22.04
C ASN A 271 24.24 1.61 21.01
N GLU A 272 23.15 2.04 20.38
CA GLU A 272 22.37 1.22 19.43
C GLU A 272 23.22 0.52 18.38
N LYS A 273 24.06 1.26 17.65
CA LYS A 273 24.85 0.68 16.55
C LYS A 273 25.99 -0.17 17.11
N TYR A 274 26.69 0.30 18.14
CA TYR A 274 27.84 -0.45 18.67
C TYR A 274 27.41 -1.79 19.27
N THR A 275 26.31 -1.80 20.02
CA THR A 275 25.71 -3.02 20.56
C THR A 275 25.23 -3.97 19.47
N ALA A 276 24.52 -3.47 18.45
CA ALA A 276 24.05 -4.33 17.34
C ALA A 276 25.21 -4.97 16.55
N GLU A 277 26.20 -4.18 16.17
CA GLU A 277 27.36 -4.65 15.40
C GLU A 277 28.17 -5.66 16.21
N ALA A 278 28.33 -5.45 17.52
CA ALA A 278 28.97 -6.44 18.41
C ALA A 278 28.14 -7.74 18.48
N ILE A 279 26.81 -7.66 18.61
CA ILE A 279 25.95 -8.86 18.61
C ILE A 279 26.15 -9.66 17.33
N SER A 280 26.05 -9.03 16.15
CA SER A 280 26.19 -9.72 14.87
C SER A 280 27.58 -10.32 14.68
N HIS A 281 28.64 -9.59 15.07
CA HIS A 281 30.02 -10.06 15.08
C HIS A 281 30.21 -11.29 15.96
N GLU A 282 29.74 -11.23 17.20
CA GLU A 282 29.87 -12.33 18.14
C GLU A 282 29.05 -13.55 17.74
N VAL A 283 27.84 -13.35 17.20
CA VAL A 283 27.06 -14.45 16.61
C VAL A 283 27.80 -15.05 15.41
N GLY A 284 28.47 -14.24 14.59
CA GLY A 284 29.34 -14.70 13.50
C GLY A 284 30.41 -15.69 13.97
N HIS A 285 31.07 -15.44 15.11
CA HIS A 285 31.96 -16.42 15.71
C HIS A 285 31.25 -17.72 16.08
N THR A 286 30.08 -17.65 16.71
CA THR A 286 29.31 -18.87 17.05
C THR A 286 28.99 -19.72 15.81
N LEU A 287 28.88 -19.09 14.64
CA LEU A 287 28.63 -19.71 13.33
C LEU A 287 29.90 -20.17 12.59
N GLY A 288 31.09 -19.96 13.18
CA GLY A 288 32.38 -20.45 12.67
C GLY A 288 33.27 -19.41 11.98
N LEU A 289 32.90 -18.12 12.04
CA LEU A 289 33.67 -17.06 11.40
C LEU A 289 34.84 -16.58 12.29
N SER A 290 35.88 -16.06 11.65
CA SER A 290 37.05 -15.44 12.26
C SER A 290 37.04 -13.94 11.98
N HIS A 291 37.87 -13.16 12.69
CA HIS A 291 37.92 -11.72 12.47
C HIS A 291 38.39 -11.35 11.06
N ASP A 292 37.79 -10.30 10.53
CA ASP A 292 38.21 -9.60 9.33
C ASP A 292 39.09 -8.40 9.70
N GLY A 293 40.38 -8.51 9.42
CA GLY A 293 41.37 -7.46 9.64
C GLY A 293 42.29 -7.25 8.44
N ARG A 294 43.39 -6.52 8.63
CA ARG A 294 44.39 -6.29 7.57
C ARG A 294 45.78 -6.79 7.94
N ILE A 295 46.54 -7.16 6.92
CA ILE A 295 47.96 -7.48 6.99
C ILE A 295 48.78 -6.19 7.02
N THR A 296 48.34 -5.14 6.31
CA THR A 296 49.06 -3.86 6.21
C THR A 296 48.08 -2.68 6.14
N PRO A 297 47.97 -1.83 7.17
CA PRO A 297 48.58 -2.01 8.50
C PRO A 297 48.10 -3.33 9.16
N SER A 298 48.93 -3.91 10.03
CA SER A 298 48.55 -5.11 10.76
C SER A 298 47.52 -4.75 11.82
N GLU A 299 46.28 -5.19 11.64
CA GLU A 299 45.18 -4.96 12.58
C GLU A 299 44.27 -6.19 12.63
N GLY A 300 43.78 -6.51 13.83
CA GLY A 300 42.90 -7.65 14.05
C GLY A 300 41.46 -7.41 13.61
N TYR A 301 41.04 -6.15 13.50
CA TYR A 301 39.69 -5.73 13.16
C TYR A 301 39.77 -4.58 12.15
N TYR A 302 39.18 -4.76 10.98
CA TYR A 302 39.15 -3.74 9.96
C TYR A 302 37.96 -2.80 10.17
N ALA A 303 38.22 -1.50 10.31
CA ALA A 303 37.19 -0.47 10.50
C ALA A 303 36.46 -0.04 9.22
N GLY A 304 36.73 -0.72 8.11
CA GLY A 304 36.17 -0.36 6.81
C GLY A 304 36.80 0.87 6.17
N HIS A 305 36.11 1.41 5.18
CA HIS A 305 36.53 2.56 4.39
C HIS A 305 35.33 3.23 3.70
N GLY A 306 35.59 4.32 2.97
CA GLY A 306 34.52 5.12 2.37
C GLY A 306 33.89 6.06 3.39
N SER A 307 32.76 6.67 3.02
CA SER A 307 32.07 7.67 3.82
C SER A 307 30.61 7.83 3.41
N GLY A 308 29.78 8.39 4.29
CA GLY A 308 28.36 8.62 4.03
C GLY A 308 27.58 7.31 4.00
N ASP A 309 26.45 7.29 3.29
CA ASP A 309 25.53 6.15 3.26
C ASP A 309 26.18 4.87 2.71
N THR A 310 27.20 5.02 1.87
CA THR A 310 27.95 3.93 1.21
C THR A 310 29.33 3.71 1.84
N GLY A 311 29.60 4.30 3.00
CA GLY A 311 30.77 3.92 3.82
C GLY A 311 30.59 2.48 4.30
N TRP A 312 31.59 1.63 4.05
CA TRP A 312 31.49 0.17 4.12
C TRP A 312 32.47 -0.44 5.13
N ALA A 313 32.03 -1.44 5.89
CA ALA A 313 32.88 -2.30 6.72
C ALA A 313 32.41 -3.76 6.72
N PRO A 314 33.32 -4.74 6.93
CA PRO A 314 32.92 -6.12 7.16
C PRO A 314 32.36 -6.31 8.58
N ILE A 315 31.29 -7.11 8.74
CA ILE A 315 30.67 -7.42 10.05
C ILE A 315 31.68 -8.07 11.00
N MET A 316 32.52 -8.99 10.48
CA MET A 316 33.59 -9.62 11.27
C MET A 316 34.80 -8.70 11.53
N GLY A 317 34.74 -7.43 11.11
CA GLY A 317 35.69 -6.37 11.45
C GLY A 317 35.16 -5.47 12.57
N VAL A 318 35.19 -4.16 12.36
CA VAL A 318 34.58 -3.16 13.28
C VAL A 318 33.74 -2.13 12.51
N GLY A 319 32.45 -2.45 12.31
CA GLY A 319 31.49 -1.66 11.53
C GLY A 319 30.91 -0.41 12.20
N TYR A 320 31.33 -0.09 13.43
CA TYR A 320 30.75 0.98 14.26
C TYR A 320 30.67 2.36 13.60
N TYR A 321 31.58 2.66 12.66
CA TYR A 321 31.74 3.98 12.05
C TYR A 321 31.24 4.07 10.62
N GLN A 322 30.80 2.97 10.03
CA GLN A 322 30.34 2.89 8.65
C GLN A 322 28.83 2.73 8.61
N ASN A 323 28.17 3.25 7.56
CA ASN A 323 26.72 3.11 7.47
C ASN A 323 26.32 1.72 6.99
N LEU A 324 27.07 1.19 6.03
CA LEU A 324 26.90 -0.13 5.43
C LEU A 324 27.86 -1.13 6.08
N SER A 325 27.31 -2.17 6.71
CA SER A 325 28.07 -3.27 7.30
C SER A 325 27.63 -4.57 6.65
N GLN A 326 28.55 -5.37 6.11
CA GLN A 326 28.19 -6.55 5.32
C GLN A 326 29.02 -7.78 5.67
N TRP A 327 28.48 -8.96 5.40
CA TRP A 327 29.26 -10.20 5.35
C TRP A 327 30.30 -10.11 4.23
N SER A 328 31.46 -10.74 4.42
CA SER A 328 32.63 -10.50 3.59
C SER A 328 33.30 -11.81 3.18
N LYS A 329 34.08 -11.75 2.09
CA LYS A 329 35.03 -12.83 1.76
C LYS A 329 36.47 -12.36 1.61
N GLY A 330 36.80 -11.28 2.33
CA GLY A 330 38.12 -10.64 2.29
C GLY A 330 38.35 -9.81 1.03
N GLU A 331 37.28 -9.31 0.39
CA GLU A 331 37.36 -8.49 -0.83
C GLU A 331 37.66 -7.02 -0.52
N TYR A 332 38.71 -6.76 0.25
CA TYR A 332 39.19 -5.42 0.55
C TYR A 332 40.71 -5.40 0.63
N ALA A 333 41.28 -4.20 0.61
CA ALA A 333 42.73 -4.03 0.57
C ALA A 333 43.43 -4.69 1.77
N SER A 334 44.38 -5.58 1.45
CA SER A 334 45.24 -6.25 2.44
C SER A 334 44.50 -7.08 3.49
N ALA A 335 43.34 -7.66 3.16
CA ALA A 335 42.61 -8.57 4.06
C ALA A 335 43.52 -9.67 4.62
N ASN A 336 43.46 -9.90 5.94
CA ASN A 336 44.18 -10.98 6.62
C ASN A 336 43.37 -12.27 6.75
N ASN A 337 42.07 -12.19 6.44
CA ASN A 337 41.11 -13.28 6.42
C ASN A 337 40.39 -13.28 5.07
N THR A 338 40.15 -14.47 4.54
CA THR A 338 39.48 -14.68 3.25
C THR A 338 38.46 -15.82 3.35
N GLN A 339 37.87 -16.00 4.54
CA GLN A 339 36.75 -16.92 4.73
C GLN A 339 35.58 -16.49 3.85
N ASP A 340 34.86 -17.43 3.25
CA ASP A 340 33.58 -17.14 2.58
C ASP A 340 32.48 -17.17 3.64
N ASP A 341 32.16 -16.01 4.22
CA ASP A 341 31.23 -15.89 5.34
C ASP A 341 29.87 -16.51 5.01
N LEU A 342 29.29 -16.14 3.87
CA LEU A 342 28.00 -16.64 3.42
C LEU A 342 28.00 -18.16 3.25
N GLN A 343 29.06 -18.74 2.67
CA GLN A 343 29.19 -20.18 2.54
C GLN A 343 29.28 -20.86 3.92
N ILE A 344 30.07 -20.33 4.84
CA ILE A 344 30.21 -20.93 6.18
C ILE A 344 28.88 -20.89 6.94
N ILE A 345 28.22 -19.73 6.97
CA ILE A 345 26.92 -19.54 7.64
C ILE A 345 25.91 -20.58 7.12
N THR A 346 25.77 -20.69 5.80
CA THR A 346 24.69 -21.46 5.15
C THR A 346 24.94 -22.96 5.04
N THR A 347 26.18 -23.43 5.26
CA THR A 347 26.53 -24.86 5.08
C THR A 347 26.93 -25.58 6.36
N GLN A 348 27.29 -24.86 7.42
CA GLN A 348 27.87 -25.47 8.63
C GLN A 348 26.95 -25.43 9.87
N ASN A 349 25.85 -24.69 9.81
CA ASN A 349 25.06 -24.33 11.00
C ASN A 349 23.62 -24.88 11.02
N GLY A 350 23.27 -25.76 10.08
CA GLY A 350 21.96 -26.44 10.04
C GLY A 350 20.84 -25.69 9.32
N PHE A 351 21.10 -24.45 8.91
CA PHE A 351 20.21 -23.64 8.08
C PHE A 351 20.96 -23.07 6.89
N GLY A 352 20.22 -22.79 5.81
CA GLY A 352 20.72 -22.10 4.62
C GLY A 352 20.11 -20.71 4.50
N TYR A 353 20.05 -20.20 3.26
CA TYR A 353 19.30 -19.00 2.92
C TYR A 353 17.80 -19.16 3.17
N ARG A 354 17.09 -18.03 3.28
CA ARG A 354 15.63 -18.02 3.22
C ARG A 354 15.15 -18.51 1.85
N THR A 355 13.87 -18.87 1.81
CA THR A 355 13.18 -19.09 0.54
C THR A 355 13.00 -17.74 -0.14
N ASP A 356 13.31 -17.69 -1.43
CA ASP A 356 13.04 -16.54 -2.31
C ASP A 356 11.56 -16.12 -2.24
N ASP A 357 11.33 -14.82 -2.03
CA ASP A 357 10.00 -14.23 -1.86
C ASP A 357 9.44 -13.57 -3.14
N THR A 358 10.27 -13.39 -4.18
CA THR A 358 9.92 -12.70 -5.42
C THR A 358 10.72 -13.25 -6.61
N GLY A 359 10.05 -13.84 -7.61
CA GLY A 359 10.77 -14.55 -8.67
C GLY A 359 11.66 -13.68 -9.58
N ASN A 360 12.74 -14.29 -10.07
CA ASN A 360 13.86 -13.63 -10.76
C ASN A 360 13.68 -13.30 -12.24
N THR A 361 12.47 -13.39 -12.76
CA THR A 361 12.19 -13.17 -14.19
C THR A 361 10.89 -12.42 -14.40
N ILE A 362 10.75 -11.79 -15.58
CA ILE A 362 9.49 -11.19 -16.04
C ILE A 362 8.32 -12.18 -15.96
N ALA A 363 8.55 -13.47 -16.24
CA ALA A 363 7.51 -14.50 -16.23
C ALA A 363 7.06 -14.89 -14.81
N THR A 364 7.94 -14.72 -13.81
CA THR A 364 7.69 -15.02 -12.40
C THR A 364 7.49 -13.76 -11.56
N ALA A 365 7.29 -12.61 -12.22
CA ALA A 365 7.26 -11.32 -11.57
C ALA A 365 6.04 -11.17 -10.64
N LYS A 366 6.28 -10.69 -9.42
CA LYS A 366 5.25 -10.43 -8.41
C LYS A 366 4.52 -9.12 -8.70
N ALA A 367 3.20 -9.09 -8.66
CA ALA A 367 2.47 -7.84 -8.90
C ALA A 367 2.70 -6.84 -7.76
N LEU A 368 2.99 -5.57 -8.09
CA LEU A 368 2.94 -4.48 -7.11
C LEU A 368 1.49 -4.24 -6.66
N THR A 369 1.34 -3.81 -5.41
CA THR A 369 0.04 -3.36 -4.91
C THR A 369 -0.25 -1.97 -5.46
N VAL A 370 -1.32 -1.84 -6.25
CA VAL A 370 -1.77 -0.58 -6.86
C VAL A 370 -3.03 -0.06 -6.15
N SER A 371 -3.00 1.19 -5.72
CA SER A 371 -4.18 1.88 -5.18
C SER A 371 -4.30 3.27 -5.81
N GLY A 372 -5.21 3.39 -6.77
CA GLY A 372 -5.34 4.60 -7.60
C GLY A 372 -4.05 4.86 -8.39
N ALA A 373 -3.41 6.00 -8.13
CA ALA A 373 -2.14 6.37 -8.76
C ALA A 373 -0.92 5.92 -7.94
N SER A 374 -1.09 5.30 -6.77
CA SER A 374 0.00 4.88 -5.90
C SER A 374 0.35 3.41 -6.11
N VAL A 375 1.64 3.09 -6.05
CA VAL A 375 2.14 1.72 -6.05
C VAL A 375 3.01 1.44 -4.84
N SER A 376 2.97 0.20 -4.35
CA SER A 376 3.77 -0.26 -3.21
C SER A 376 4.15 -1.72 -3.31
N GLY A 377 5.26 -2.08 -2.67
CA GLY A 377 5.78 -3.44 -2.57
C GLY A 377 6.93 -3.53 -1.57
N ASN A 378 7.40 -4.73 -1.29
CA ASN A 378 8.53 -5.03 -0.43
C ASN A 378 9.07 -6.43 -0.75
N GLY A 379 10.33 -6.68 -0.43
CA GLY A 379 11.01 -7.95 -0.68
C GLY A 379 12.35 -8.04 0.05
N ILE A 380 13.03 -9.17 -0.13
CA ILE A 380 14.33 -9.48 0.46
C ILE A 380 15.24 -10.01 -0.64
N ILE A 381 16.38 -9.35 -0.87
CA ILE A 381 17.48 -9.96 -1.62
C ILE A 381 18.24 -10.86 -0.65
N GLU A 382 18.01 -12.18 -0.73
CA GLU A 382 18.48 -13.13 0.27
C GLU A 382 19.80 -13.82 -0.12
N ARG A 383 20.26 -13.68 -1.36
CA ARG A 383 21.59 -14.12 -1.81
C ARG A 383 22.09 -13.26 -2.96
N ASN A 384 23.39 -13.27 -3.21
CA ASN A 384 24.03 -12.43 -4.24
C ASN A 384 23.74 -12.86 -5.69
N THR A 385 22.95 -13.92 -5.90
CA THR A 385 22.43 -14.34 -7.21
C THR A 385 20.93 -14.08 -7.34
N ASP A 386 20.31 -13.55 -6.29
CA ASP A 386 18.90 -13.23 -6.28
C ASP A 386 18.65 -11.85 -6.87
N VAL A 387 17.56 -11.75 -7.61
CA VAL A 387 17.07 -10.53 -8.24
C VAL A 387 15.56 -10.62 -8.23
N ASP A 388 14.88 -9.54 -7.90
CA ASP A 388 13.44 -9.56 -7.72
C ASP A 388 12.75 -8.82 -8.86
N PHE A 389 11.85 -9.50 -9.58
CA PHE A 389 11.01 -8.84 -10.58
C PHE A 389 9.61 -8.55 -10.04
N TYR A 390 9.18 -7.30 -10.19
CA TYR A 390 7.80 -6.88 -9.96
C TYR A 390 7.11 -6.45 -11.24
N SER A 391 5.80 -6.60 -11.32
CA SER A 391 4.98 -6.11 -12.44
C SER A 391 3.95 -5.06 -12.00
N PHE A 392 3.66 -4.10 -12.88
CA PHE A 392 2.57 -3.14 -12.72
C PHE A 392 2.09 -2.61 -14.08
N THR A 393 0.85 -2.15 -14.15
CA THR A 393 0.27 -1.53 -15.35
C THR A 393 0.04 -0.06 -15.10
N THR A 394 0.37 0.78 -16.09
CA THR A 394 0.19 2.23 -16.01
C THR A 394 -0.34 2.80 -17.31
N GLY A 395 -1.07 3.92 -17.23
CA GLY A 395 -1.39 4.76 -18.39
C GLY A 395 -0.15 5.50 -18.92
N ALA A 396 -0.32 6.19 -20.05
CA ALA A 396 0.78 6.98 -20.63
C ALA A 396 1.07 8.22 -19.79
N GLY A 397 2.34 8.48 -19.49
CA GLY A 397 2.77 9.67 -18.77
C GLY A 397 3.97 9.44 -17.86
N ALA A 398 4.19 10.38 -16.94
CA ALA A 398 5.29 10.34 -15.99
C ALA A 398 4.99 9.41 -14.83
N ILE A 399 5.90 8.48 -14.56
CA ILE A 399 5.89 7.61 -13.39
C ILE A 399 7.12 7.88 -12.52
N SER A 400 7.02 7.58 -11.23
CA SER A 400 8.12 7.68 -10.28
C SER A 400 8.08 6.49 -9.32
N LEU A 401 9.13 5.69 -9.28
CA LEU A 401 9.29 4.54 -8.38
C LEU A 401 10.53 4.76 -7.52
N THR A 402 10.39 4.60 -6.22
CA THR A 402 11.49 4.69 -5.25
C THR A 402 11.62 3.35 -4.55
N VAL A 403 12.85 2.86 -4.48
CA VAL A 403 13.21 1.62 -3.81
C VAL A 403 14.18 1.98 -2.70
N ASN A 404 13.76 1.78 -1.46
CA ASN A 404 14.56 2.10 -0.28
C ASN A 404 15.03 0.82 0.41
N PRO A 405 16.30 0.71 0.80
CA PRO A 405 16.75 -0.39 1.65
C PRO A 405 16.15 -0.26 3.04
N PHE A 406 16.41 -1.24 3.90
CA PHE A 406 16.06 -1.13 5.31
C PHE A 406 16.63 0.15 5.93
N ASN A 407 15.80 0.92 6.64
CA ASN A 407 16.16 2.28 7.05
C ASN A 407 17.10 2.35 8.27
N ARG A 408 17.25 1.26 9.03
CA ARG A 408 18.02 1.23 10.27
C ARG A 408 19.09 0.16 10.22
N GLY A 409 20.25 0.51 9.64
CA GLY A 409 21.33 -0.43 9.36
C GLY A 409 21.10 -1.15 8.03
N PRO A 410 21.01 -0.42 6.90
CA PRO A 410 20.87 -1.03 5.60
C PRO A 410 22.10 -1.89 5.26
N ASN A 411 21.85 -3.09 4.75
CA ASN A 411 22.90 -3.97 4.22
C ASN A 411 22.86 -4.10 2.69
N LEU A 412 21.75 -3.67 2.07
CA LEU A 412 21.51 -3.72 0.64
C LEU A 412 21.85 -2.38 -0.03
N ASP A 413 22.69 -2.43 -1.07
CA ASP A 413 22.87 -1.34 -2.05
C ASP A 413 22.08 -1.69 -3.32
N ILE A 414 21.09 -0.86 -3.65
CA ILE A 414 20.04 -1.21 -4.60
C ILE A 414 20.38 -0.72 -6.01
N LEU A 415 20.34 -1.64 -6.97
CA LEU A 415 20.10 -1.35 -8.38
C LEU A 415 18.63 -1.59 -8.71
N ALA A 416 17.96 -0.55 -9.23
CA ALA A 416 16.62 -0.68 -9.80
C ALA A 416 16.66 -0.52 -11.32
N GLU A 417 15.97 -1.40 -12.04
CA GLU A 417 15.88 -1.40 -13.51
C GLU A 417 14.43 -1.57 -13.97
N LEU A 418 13.95 -0.67 -14.82
CA LEU A 418 12.59 -0.69 -15.37
C LEU A 418 12.61 -1.26 -16.78
N TYR A 419 11.83 -2.30 -17.04
CA TYR A 419 11.65 -2.93 -18.35
C TYR A 419 10.22 -2.79 -18.84
N ASN A 420 10.02 -2.76 -20.16
CA ASN A 420 8.70 -2.92 -20.77
C ASN A 420 8.34 -4.40 -20.96
N SER A 421 7.14 -4.69 -21.45
CA SER A 421 6.66 -6.06 -21.71
C SER A 421 7.45 -6.85 -22.74
N ALA A 422 8.25 -6.19 -23.59
CA ALA A 422 9.17 -6.85 -24.51
C ALA A 422 10.54 -7.17 -23.89
N GLY A 423 10.74 -6.88 -22.59
CA GLY A 423 12.02 -7.04 -21.90
C GLY A 423 13.07 -6.00 -22.28
N THR A 424 12.65 -4.86 -22.87
CA THR A 424 13.57 -3.75 -23.17
C THR A 424 13.76 -2.87 -21.94
N LEU A 425 15.01 -2.60 -21.57
CA LEU A 425 15.36 -1.67 -20.48
C LEU A 425 14.95 -0.24 -20.86
N ILE A 426 14.15 0.39 -20.00
CA ILE A 426 13.62 1.75 -20.15
C ILE A 426 14.42 2.74 -19.31
N ALA A 427 14.73 2.38 -18.07
CA ALA A 427 15.47 3.22 -17.13
C ALA A 427 16.18 2.36 -16.09
N SER A 428 17.29 2.85 -15.55
CA SER A 428 17.99 2.23 -14.43
C SER A 428 18.46 3.28 -13.43
N SER A 429 18.62 2.89 -12.16
CA SER A 429 19.09 3.77 -11.09
C SER A 429 19.88 2.97 -10.06
N ASN A 430 21.11 3.42 -9.81
CA ASN A 430 21.95 3.11 -8.65
C ASN A 430 22.84 4.35 -8.40
N PRO A 431 22.39 5.34 -7.63
CA PRO A 431 23.15 6.54 -7.35
C PRO A 431 24.39 6.22 -6.50
N THR A 432 25.57 6.67 -6.92
CA THR A 432 26.86 6.23 -6.32
C THR A 432 27.00 6.49 -4.81
N ASP A 433 26.32 7.49 -4.27
CA ASP A 433 26.45 7.89 -2.85
C ASP A 433 25.20 7.59 -2.01
N LEU A 434 24.24 6.84 -2.56
CA LEU A 434 23.03 6.41 -1.86
C LEU A 434 22.87 4.90 -2.03
N LEU A 435 22.26 4.26 -1.03
CA LEU A 435 21.89 2.85 -1.10
C LEU A 435 20.49 2.63 -1.72
N SER A 436 19.71 3.70 -1.88
CA SER A 436 18.38 3.68 -2.48
C SER A 436 18.42 3.99 -3.98
N ALA A 437 17.40 3.54 -4.70
CA ALA A 437 17.23 3.80 -6.12
C ALA A 437 15.93 4.55 -6.41
N ASN A 438 15.94 5.44 -7.41
CA ASN A 438 14.75 6.14 -7.89
C ASN A 438 14.68 6.10 -9.42
N ILE A 439 13.59 5.57 -9.94
CA ILE A 439 13.26 5.58 -11.36
C ILE A 439 12.22 6.67 -11.59
N THR A 440 12.54 7.65 -12.42
CA THR A 440 11.57 8.58 -12.98
C THR A 440 11.59 8.45 -14.51
N ALA A 441 10.45 8.14 -15.13
CA ALA A 441 10.37 7.92 -16.57
C ALA A 441 9.03 8.40 -17.14
N ASN A 442 9.05 8.91 -18.38
CA ASN A 442 7.83 9.06 -19.17
C ASN A 442 7.63 7.80 -20.01
N VAL A 443 6.51 7.12 -19.81
CA VAL A 443 6.25 5.81 -20.40
C VAL A 443 4.95 5.82 -21.22
N ALA A 444 4.87 4.93 -22.20
CA ALA A 444 3.61 4.66 -22.89
C ALA A 444 2.69 3.84 -21.98
N ALA A 445 1.37 3.86 -22.24
CA ALA A 445 0.44 2.99 -21.53
C ALA A 445 0.81 1.51 -21.75
N GLY A 446 0.80 0.72 -20.69
CA GLY A 446 1.11 -0.71 -20.76
C GLY A 446 1.62 -1.28 -19.44
N THR A 447 2.04 -2.55 -19.51
CA THR A 447 2.65 -3.28 -18.40
C THR A 447 4.16 -3.12 -18.41
N TYR A 448 4.71 -2.85 -17.23
CA TYR A 448 6.14 -2.68 -16.98
C TYR A 448 6.59 -3.59 -15.85
N TYR A 449 7.89 -3.82 -15.82
CA TYR A 449 8.54 -4.68 -14.85
C TYR A 449 9.68 -3.93 -14.17
N LEU A 450 9.70 -3.95 -12.84
CA LEU A 450 10.77 -3.38 -12.01
C LEU A 450 11.63 -4.52 -11.49
N LYS A 451 12.89 -4.59 -11.93
CA LYS A 451 13.90 -5.49 -11.37
C LYS A 451 14.63 -4.78 -10.24
N ILE A 452 14.78 -5.46 -9.11
CA ILE A 452 15.61 -5.06 -7.97
C ILE A 452 16.77 -6.03 -7.85
N ASP A 453 17.97 -5.51 -7.59
CA ASP A 453 19.21 -6.27 -7.52
C ASP A 453 20.12 -5.66 -6.44
N GLY A 454 20.91 -6.49 -5.77
CA GLY A 454 21.93 -6.07 -4.82
C GLY A 454 23.28 -5.89 -5.53
N ILE A 455 23.86 -4.69 -5.48
CA ILE A 455 25.07 -4.38 -6.26
C ILE A 455 26.23 -3.90 -5.39
N GLY A 456 27.44 -3.89 -5.96
CA GLY A 456 28.62 -3.29 -5.34
C GLY A 456 28.88 -1.85 -5.83
N LYS A 457 29.78 -1.16 -5.13
CA LYS A 457 30.23 0.19 -5.49
C LYS A 457 31.70 0.20 -5.89
N GLY A 458 32.03 0.76 -7.06
CA GLY A 458 33.39 1.18 -7.41
C GLY A 458 34.47 0.08 -7.28
N ASN A 459 35.66 0.44 -6.79
CA ASN A 459 36.77 -0.50 -6.60
C ASN A 459 36.90 -0.92 -5.13
N PRO A 460 36.71 -2.21 -4.80
CA PRO A 460 36.75 -2.73 -3.42
C PRO A 460 38.09 -2.56 -2.70
N LEU A 461 39.19 -2.39 -3.45
CA LEU A 461 40.51 -2.19 -2.87
C LEU A 461 40.78 -0.75 -2.42
N THR A 462 39.79 0.14 -2.48
CA THR A 462 39.95 1.56 -2.17
C THR A 462 38.79 2.12 -1.35
N THR A 463 37.69 2.51 -2.01
CA THR A 463 36.55 3.19 -1.38
C THR A 463 35.22 2.50 -1.72
N GLY A 464 35.28 1.24 -2.13
CA GLY A 464 34.17 0.51 -2.74
C GLY A 464 33.96 -0.86 -2.13
N TYR A 465 33.01 -1.62 -2.65
CA TYR A 465 32.69 -2.98 -2.20
C TYR A 465 32.12 -3.79 -3.35
N THR A 466 32.13 -5.11 -3.22
CA THR A 466 31.53 -6.02 -4.19
C THR A 466 30.05 -6.21 -3.91
N ASP A 467 29.33 -6.84 -4.83
CA ASP A 467 27.93 -7.24 -4.67
C ASP A 467 27.73 -8.38 -3.64
N TYR A 468 28.82 -9.05 -3.24
CA TYR A 468 28.80 -10.24 -2.39
C TYR A 468 27.94 -10.09 -1.13
N GLY A 469 28.10 -8.98 -0.42
CA GLY A 469 27.42 -8.71 0.85
C GLY A 469 26.18 -7.83 0.74
N SER A 470 25.81 -7.40 -0.47
CA SER A 470 24.68 -6.51 -0.73
C SER A 470 23.36 -7.28 -0.69
N LEU A 471 22.99 -7.72 0.50
CA LEU A 471 21.80 -8.52 0.80
C LEU A 471 20.95 -7.78 1.83
N GLY A 472 19.63 -7.91 1.77
CA GLY A 472 18.78 -7.23 2.74
C GLY A 472 17.35 -6.99 2.30
N GLN A 473 16.59 -6.35 3.19
CA GLN A 473 15.23 -5.93 2.93
C GLN A 473 15.17 -4.63 2.14
N TYR A 474 14.12 -4.50 1.35
CA TYR A 474 13.77 -3.23 0.72
C TYR A 474 12.26 -3.01 0.66
N SER A 475 11.90 -1.76 0.39
CA SER A 475 10.54 -1.31 0.16
C SER A 475 10.44 -0.53 -1.14
N ILE A 476 9.34 -0.73 -1.86
CA ILE A 476 8.99 -0.04 -3.10
C ILE A 476 7.81 0.88 -2.80
N SER A 477 7.92 2.12 -3.25
CA SER A 477 6.81 3.08 -3.23
C SER A 477 6.88 3.96 -4.46
N GLY A 478 5.75 4.43 -4.96
CA GLY A 478 5.77 5.28 -6.13
C GLY A 478 4.41 5.77 -6.60
N SER A 479 4.46 6.53 -7.68
CA SER A 479 3.29 6.97 -8.43
C SER A 479 3.33 6.48 -9.88
N ILE A 480 2.17 6.09 -10.35
CA ILE A 480 1.90 5.70 -11.72
C ILE A 480 0.74 6.52 -12.27
N ILE A 481 0.53 6.49 -13.57
CA ILE A 481 -0.71 6.98 -14.18
C ILE A 481 -1.75 5.88 -14.10
N THR A 482 -2.91 6.15 -13.52
CA THR A 482 -4.05 5.23 -13.54
C THR A 482 -4.40 4.91 -15.00
N PRO A 483 -4.36 3.63 -15.42
CA PRO A 483 -4.73 3.27 -16.79
C PRO A 483 -6.21 3.60 -17.02
N ASN A 484 -6.51 4.22 -18.16
CA ASN A 484 -7.87 4.23 -18.68
C ASN A 484 -8.04 2.92 -19.44
N LEU A 485 -8.91 2.04 -18.94
CA LEU A 485 -9.25 0.77 -19.56
C LEU A 485 -10.37 0.94 -20.59
N LEU A 486 -11.07 2.06 -20.57
CA LEU A 486 -12.15 2.37 -21.51
C LEU A 486 -11.76 3.46 -22.51
N THR A 487 -12.23 3.30 -23.75
CA THR A 487 -12.21 4.34 -24.80
C THR A 487 -13.63 4.82 -25.09
N MET A 488 -13.86 6.13 -25.01
CA MET A 488 -15.16 6.73 -25.32
C MET A 488 -15.22 7.21 -26.78
N GLN A 489 -16.30 6.86 -27.49
CA GLN A 489 -16.59 7.33 -28.84
C GLN A 489 -18.04 7.78 -29.00
N ARG A 490 -18.28 8.76 -29.88
CA ARG A 490 -19.62 9.22 -30.26
C ARG A 490 -20.20 8.32 -31.35
N TRP A 491 -21.26 7.58 -31.04
CA TRP A 491 -21.87 6.63 -31.99
C TRP A 491 -23.17 7.15 -32.62
N ALA A 492 -23.87 8.09 -31.98
CA ALA A 492 -25.04 8.75 -32.54
C ALA A 492 -25.06 10.25 -32.19
N THR A 493 -25.29 11.09 -33.19
CA THR A 493 -25.45 12.54 -33.01
C THR A 493 -26.81 13.00 -33.51
N GLY A 494 -27.64 13.52 -32.61
CA GLY A 494 -28.90 14.17 -32.95
C GLY A 494 -29.96 13.26 -33.59
N GLN A 495 -30.07 12.00 -33.18
CA GLN A 495 -31.01 11.02 -33.73
C GLN A 495 -32.36 11.06 -32.98
N GLY A 496 -33.35 11.67 -33.64
CA GLY A 496 -34.71 11.84 -33.14
C GLY A 496 -34.80 12.79 -31.92
N GLY A 497 -36.01 13.16 -31.52
CA GLY A 497 -36.19 14.06 -30.38
C GLY A 497 -35.88 13.38 -29.04
N PHE A 498 -35.45 14.18 -28.07
CA PHE A 498 -35.12 13.77 -26.70
C PHE A 498 -35.88 14.63 -25.68
N TRP A 499 -36.60 13.99 -24.76
CA TRP A 499 -37.32 14.65 -23.66
C TRP A 499 -37.46 13.70 -22.46
N ASP A 500 -37.69 14.26 -21.27
CA ASP A 500 -37.49 13.54 -20.00
C ASP A 500 -38.41 12.33 -19.76
N ALA A 501 -39.55 12.25 -20.44
CA ALA A 501 -40.52 11.16 -20.28
C ALA A 501 -40.16 9.87 -21.03
N GLN A 502 -39.10 9.87 -21.87
CA GLN A 502 -38.68 8.71 -22.63
C GLN A 502 -37.99 7.67 -21.74
N LYS A 503 -38.14 6.38 -22.08
CA LYS A 503 -37.43 5.26 -21.43
C LYS A 503 -36.43 4.66 -22.39
N TRP A 504 -35.20 4.52 -21.94
CA TRP A 504 -34.09 4.00 -22.72
C TRP A 504 -33.78 2.58 -22.25
N LEU A 505 -33.53 1.69 -23.20
CA LEU A 505 -33.31 0.26 -23.00
C LEU A 505 -32.14 -0.17 -23.91
N ALA A 506 -31.43 -1.21 -23.52
CA ALA A 506 -30.44 -1.88 -24.35
C ALA A 506 -30.86 -3.34 -24.56
N GLY A 507 -30.37 -3.94 -25.64
CA GLY A 507 -30.60 -5.34 -26.00
C GLY A 507 -30.42 -5.60 -27.48
N ASP A 508 -30.16 -6.83 -27.90
CA ASP A 508 -30.02 -7.25 -29.30
C ASP A 508 -31.41 -7.42 -29.94
N PHE A 509 -32.08 -6.29 -30.21
CA PHE A 509 -33.43 -6.30 -30.78
C PHE A 509 -33.46 -6.87 -32.21
N ASN A 510 -32.32 -6.88 -32.93
CA ASN A 510 -32.24 -7.30 -34.32
C ASN A 510 -31.75 -8.75 -34.53
N GLY A 511 -31.12 -9.35 -33.51
CA GLY A 511 -30.62 -10.72 -33.48
C GLY A 511 -29.30 -10.90 -34.21
N ASP A 512 -28.48 -9.85 -34.31
CA ASP A 512 -27.20 -9.88 -35.03
C ASP A 512 -25.97 -10.09 -34.12
N GLY A 513 -26.21 -10.34 -32.82
CA GLY A 513 -25.22 -10.57 -31.79
C GLY A 513 -24.58 -9.30 -31.24
N LYS A 514 -25.09 -8.11 -31.60
CA LYS A 514 -24.70 -6.83 -30.99
C LYS A 514 -25.91 -6.22 -30.32
N ASP A 515 -25.69 -5.68 -29.12
CA ASP A 515 -26.74 -4.93 -28.47
C ASP A 515 -27.01 -3.62 -29.20
N ASP A 516 -28.28 -3.25 -29.19
CA ASP A 516 -28.84 -2.03 -29.75
C ASP A 516 -29.33 -1.11 -28.61
N VAL A 517 -29.76 0.10 -28.96
CA VAL A 517 -30.37 1.03 -27.98
C VAL A 517 -31.78 1.44 -28.40
N ALA A 518 -32.79 1.07 -27.61
CA ALA A 518 -34.18 1.45 -27.85
C ALA A 518 -34.62 2.61 -26.96
N LYS A 519 -35.50 3.47 -27.49
CA LYS A 519 -36.24 4.45 -26.70
C LYS A 519 -37.75 4.30 -26.87
N ALA A 520 -38.43 4.02 -25.77
CA ALA A 520 -39.89 3.97 -25.69
C ALA A 520 -40.45 5.31 -25.19
N PHE A 521 -41.52 5.79 -25.82
CA PHE A 521 -42.05 7.10 -25.51
C PHE A 521 -43.54 7.28 -25.81
N ASN A 522 -44.12 8.31 -25.21
CA ASN A 522 -45.52 8.67 -25.36
C ASN A 522 -45.76 9.50 -26.62
N GLN A 523 -46.62 9.00 -27.51
CA GLN A 523 -47.11 9.72 -28.68
C GLN A 523 -48.64 9.81 -28.63
N GLY A 524 -49.16 10.89 -28.02
CA GLY A 524 -50.61 11.13 -27.95
C GLY A 524 -51.38 10.14 -27.07
N GLY A 525 -50.76 9.63 -26.00
CA GLY A 525 -51.33 8.63 -25.09
C GLY A 525 -51.06 7.18 -25.49
N LEU A 526 -50.38 6.96 -26.62
CA LEU A 526 -50.01 5.65 -27.13
C LEU A 526 -48.48 5.45 -27.10
N GLY A 527 -48.04 4.20 -26.93
CA GLY A 527 -46.62 3.86 -26.89
C GLY A 527 -46.00 3.75 -28.28
N SER A 528 -44.88 4.41 -28.50
CA SER A 528 -44.04 4.26 -29.69
C SER A 528 -42.60 3.94 -29.29
N VAL A 529 -41.87 3.21 -30.13
CA VAL A 529 -40.48 2.78 -29.88
C VAL A 529 -39.62 3.06 -31.10
N ASP A 530 -38.54 3.82 -30.90
CA ASP A 530 -37.42 3.95 -31.84
C ASP A 530 -36.27 3.04 -31.40
N VAL A 531 -35.65 2.33 -32.32
CA VAL A 531 -34.45 1.51 -32.08
C VAL A 531 -33.27 2.13 -32.82
N HIS A 532 -32.17 2.32 -32.10
CA HIS A 532 -30.88 2.74 -32.61
C HIS A 532 -30.06 1.47 -32.81
N VAL A 533 -30.04 0.98 -34.05
CA VAL A 533 -29.41 -0.28 -34.41
C VAL A 533 -27.90 -0.09 -34.50
N SER A 534 -27.14 -0.91 -33.78
CA SER A 534 -25.69 -0.94 -33.78
C SER A 534 -25.15 -1.61 -35.04
N ASN A 535 -24.02 -1.11 -35.53
CA ASN A 535 -23.19 -1.83 -36.51
C ASN A 535 -21.79 -2.15 -35.96
N GLY A 536 -21.61 -2.05 -34.64
CA GLY A 536 -20.34 -2.26 -33.94
C GLY A 536 -19.44 -1.02 -33.84
N SER A 537 -19.86 0.12 -34.41
CA SER A 537 -19.08 1.37 -34.33
C SER A 537 -19.91 2.66 -34.38
N SER A 538 -21.22 2.53 -34.63
CA SER A 538 -22.17 3.64 -34.71
C SER A 538 -23.59 3.09 -34.58
N PHE A 539 -24.55 3.99 -34.30
CA PHE A 539 -25.95 3.62 -34.32
C PHE A 539 -26.73 4.27 -35.47
N SER A 540 -27.75 3.57 -35.95
CA SER A 540 -28.72 4.08 -36.92
C SER A 540 -30.16 3.95 -36.39
N MET A 541 -30.86 5.08 -36.29
CA MET A 541 -32.22 5.11 -35.75
C MET A 541 -33.29 4.69 -36.76
N GLN A 542 -34.23 3.84 -36.31
CA GLN A 542 -35.45 3.48 -37.02
C GLN A 542 -36.67 3.40 -36.07
N ARG A 543 -37.87 3.67 -36.59
CA ARG A 543 -39.14 3.54 -35.85
C ARG A 543 -39.67 2.11 -35.98
N TRP A 544 -39.68 1.36 -34.89
CA TRP A 544 -40.11 -0.05 -34.91
C TRP A 544 -41.53 -0.28 -34.39
N ALA A 545 -42.06 0.64 -33.57
CA ALA A 545 -43.44 0.60 -33.10
C ALA A 545 -44.09 1.99 -33.13
N THR A 546 -45.29 2.10 -33.71
CA THR A 546 -46.08 3.34 -33.71
C THR A 546 -47.43 3.11 -33.07
N GLY A 547 -47.68 3.78 -31.95
CA GLY A 547 -49.00 3.81 -31.30
C GLY A 547 -49.49 2.45 -30.78
N GLN A 548 -48.59 1.59 -30.32
CA GLN A 548 -48.94 0.25 -29.82
C GLN A 548 -49.29 0.30 -28.33
N GLY A 549 -50.59 0.18 -28.04
CA GLY A 549 -51.17 0.19 -26.69
C GLY A 549 -51.07 1.52 -25.96
N GLY A 550 -51.71 1.62 -24.80
CA GLY A 550 -51.68 2.83 -23.96
C GLY A 550 -50.31 3.14 -23.38
N PHE A 551 -50.06 4.43 -23.09
CA PHE A 551 -48.88 4.92 -22.38
C PHE A 551 -49.31 5.65 -21.10
N TRP A 552 -48.82 5.19 -19.94
CA TRP A 552 -49.14 5.75 -18.63
C TRP A 552 -47.87 6.08 -17.85
N ASP A 553 -47.90 7.12 -17.00
CA ASP A 553 -46.69 7.64 -16.33
C ASP A 553 -46.06 6.64 -15.34
N ALA A 554 -46.86 5.74 -14.73
CA ALA A 554 -46.39 4.77 -13.74
C ALA A 554 -45.91 3.42 -14.32
N GLN A 555 -46.02 3.21 -15.64
CA GLN A 555 -45.64 1.93 -16.27
C GLN A 555 -44.12 1.74 -16.27
N LYS A 556 -43.67 0.48 -16.21
CA LYS A 556 -42.26 0.09 -16.28
C LYS A 556 -41.99 -0.49 -17.65
N TRP A 557 -40.94 0.02 -18.31
CA TRP A 557 -40.46 -0.50 -19.58
C TRP A 557 -39.22 -1.35 -19.31
N LEU A 558 -39.16 -2.49 -19.97
CA LEU A 558 -38.16 -3.54 -19.77
C LEU A 558 -37.74 -4.09 -21.16
N ALA A 559 -36.55 -4.67 -21.25
CA ALA A 559 -36.07 -5.36 -22.45
C ALA A 559 -35.51 -6.73 -22.07
N GLY A 560 -35.56 -7.67 -23.01
CA GLY A 560 -35.08 -9.04 -22.88
C GLY A 560 -35.73 -9.99 -23.88
N ASP A 561 -35.13 -11.15 -24.16
CA ASP A 561 -35.66 -12.18 -25.05
C ASP A 561 -36.72 -13.03 -24.34
N PHE A 562 -37.92 -12.47 -24.18
CA PHE A 562 -39.01 -13.16 -23.48
C PHE A 562 -39.50 -14.39 -24.25
N ASN A 563 -39.24 -14.48 -25.55
CA ASN A 563 -39.79 -15.51 -26.43
C ASN A 563 -38.80 -16.65 -26.78
N GLY A 564 -37.51 -16.43 -26.57
CA GLY A 564 -36.43 -17.40 -26.73
C GLY A 564 -36.00 -17.59 -28.18
N ASP A 565 -36.19 -16.57 -29.04
CA ASP A 565 -35.82 -16.63 -30.46
C ASP A 565 -34.49 -15.93 -30.79
N GLY A 566 -33.73 -15.55 -29.76
CA GLY A 566 -32.44 -14.89 -29.85
C GLY A 566 -32.54 -13.43 -30.28
N LYS A 567 -33.70 -12.80 -30.14
CA LYS A 567 -33.89 -11.35 -30.30
C LYS A 567 -34.52 -10.79 -29.05
N ASP A 568 -33.95 -9.69 -28.57
CA ASP A 568 -34.56 -9.00 -27.46
C ASP A 568 -35.88 -8.35 -27.87
N ASP A 569 -36.83 -8.44 -26.95
CA ASP A 569 -38.16 -7.87 -27.03
C ASP A 569 -38.25 -6.64 -26.11
N VAL A 570 -39.36 -5.92 -26.18
CA VAL A 570 -39.65 -4.82 -25.24
C VAL A 570 -40.93 -5.13 -24.47
N ALA A 571 -40.89 -5.12 -23.14
CA ALA A 571 -42.09 -5.31 -22.31
C ALA A 571 -42.49 -4.02 -21.61
N LYS A 572 -43.79 -3.85 -21.38
CA LYS A 572 -44.34 -2.84 -20.49
C LYS A 572 -45.22 -3.47 -19.41
N ALA A 573 -44.82 -3.29 -18.15
CA ALA A 573 -45.59 -3.67 -16.98
C ALA A 573 -46.35 -2.46 -16.44
N PHE A 574 -47.64 -2.61 -16.17
CA PHE A 574 -48.47 -1.50 -15.71
C PHE A 574 -49.61 -1.94 -14.78
N ASN A 575 -50.17 -0.94 -14.10
CA ASN A 575 -51.27 -1.11 -13.15
C ASN A 575 -52.61 -1.18 -13.86
N GLN A 576 -53.34 -2.28 -13.68
CA GLN A 576 -54.74 -2.42 -14.08
C GLN A 576 -55.59 -2.75 -12.84
N GLY A 577 -56.17 -1.73 -12.22
CA GLY A 577 -57.08 -1.91 -11.07
C GLY A 577 -56.40 -2.42 -9.80
N GLY A 578 -55.13 -2.07 -9.58
CA GLY A 578 -54.31 -2.53 -8.44
C GLY A 578 -53.54 -3.82 -8.71
N LEU A 579 -53.73 -4.43 -9.88
CA LEU A 579 -53.07 -5.66 -10.29
C LEU A 579 -52.08 -5.41 -11.44
N GLY A 580 -51.01 -6.18 -11.48
CA GLY A 580 -49.98 -6.08 -12.52
C GLY A 580 -50.42 -6.73 -13.83
N SER A 581 -50.24 -6.04 -14.95
CA SER A 581 -50.41 -6.61 -16.29
C SER A 581 -49.20 -6.27 -17.16
N VAL A 582 -48.84 -7.16 -18.08
CA VAL A 582 -47.65 -7.02 -18.93
C VAL A 582 -48.06 -7.20 -20.39
N ASP A 583 -47.73 -6.20 -21.22
CA ASP A 583 -47.73 -6.31 -22.67
C ASP A 583 -46.28 -6.48 -23.15
N VAL A 584 -46.07 -7.39 -24.10
CA VAL A 584 -44.78 -7.62 -24.75
C VAL A 584 -44.88 -7.21 -26.20
N HIS A 585 -43.96 -6.35 -26.62
CA HIS A 585 -43.67 -5.95 -27.98
C HIS A 585 -42.62 -6.92 -28.54
N VAL A 586 -43.08 -7.98 -29.16
CA VAL A 586 -42.24 -9.04 -29.72
C VAL A 586 -41.52 -8.55 -30.97
N SER A 587 -40.20 -8.69 -31.00
CA SER A 587 -39.34 -8.32 -32.11
C SER A 587 -39.42 -9.34 -33.25
N ASN A 588 -39.29 -8.84 -34.48
CA ASN A 588 -38.98 -9.68 -35.64
C ASN A 588 -37.67 -9.27 -36.33
N GLY A 589 -36.85 -8.48 -35.62
CA GLY A 589 -35.57 -7.96 -36.08
C GLY A 589 -35.63 -6.67 -36.91
N SER A 590 -36.83 -6.11 -37.13
CA SER A 590 -36.99 -4.82 -37.83
C SER A 590 -38.22 -4.02 -37.40
N SER A 591 -39.09 -4.60 -36.58
CA SER A 591 -40.31 -4.01 -36.06
C SER A 591 -40.78 -4.77 -34.84
N PHE A 592 -41.68 -4.17 -34.05
CA PHE A 592 -42.31 -4.83 -32.93
C PHE A 592 -43.79 -5.12 -33.18
N SER A 593 -44.29 -6.21 -32.60
CA SER A 593 -45.72 -6.53 -32.53
C SER A 593 -46.18 -6.75 -31.09
N MET A 594 -47.22 -6.03 -30.67
CA MET A 594 -47.68 -6.08 -29.27
C MET A 594 -48.66 -7.23 -29.00
N GLN A 595 -48.43 -7.94 -27.89
CA GLN A 595 -49.33 -8.93 -27.32
C GLN A 595 -49.45 -8.80 -25.80
N ARG A 596 -50.60 -9.20 -25.24
CA ARG A 596 -50.84 -9.27 -23.79
C ARG A 596 -50.36 -10.60 -23.24
N TRP A 597 -49.32 -10.61 -22.42
CA TRP A 597 -48.73 -11.85 -21.88
C TRP A 597 -49.13 -12.13 -20.43
N ALA A 598 -49.51 -11.09 -19.67
CA ALA A 598 -50.04 -11.24 -18.31
C ALA A 598 -51.20 -10.27 -18.06
N THR A 599 -52.28 -10.77 -17.46
CA THR A 599 -53.44 -9.97 -17.05
C THR A 599 -53.71 -10.18 -15.56
N GLY A 600 -53.61 -9.11 -14.78
CA GLY A 600 -54.01 -9.10 -13.37
C GLY A 600 -53.20 -10.02 -12.45
N GLN A 601 -51.90 -10.20 -12.68
CA GLN A 601 -51.03 -11.07 -11.88
C GLN A 601 -50.37 -10.29 -10.74
N GLY A 602 -50.72 -10.67 -9.50
CA GLY A 602 -50.22 -10.06 -8.26
C GLY A 602 -50.56 -8.57 -8.13
N GLY A 603 -50.22 -7.97 -6.98
CA GLY A 603 -50.46 -6.54 -6.77
C GLY A 603 -49.42 -5.66 -7.48
N PHE A 604 -49.82 -4.42 -7.79
CA PHE A 604 -49.01 -3.37 -8.40
C PHE A 604 -49.07 -2.09 -7.58
N TRP A 605 -47.91 -1.57 -7.17
CA TRP A 605 -47.78 -0.28 -6.48
C TRP A 605 -46.41 0.35 -6.74
N ASP A 606 -46.29 1.67 -6.56
CA ASP A 606 -45.18 2.45 -7.13
C ASP A 606 -43.79 2.12 -6.56
N ALA A 607 -43.71 1.60 -5.33
CA ALA A 607 -42.45 1.27 -4.66
C ALA A 607 -41.80 -0.04 -5.15
N GLN A 608 -42.49 -0.83 -5.99
CA GLN A 608 -41.96 -2.09 -6.53
C GLN A 608 -40.82 -1.83 -7.54
N LYS A 609 -39.77 -2.64 -7.47
CA LYS A 609 -38.64 -2.63 -8.40
C LYS A 609 -38.84 -3.77 -9.40
N TRP A 610 -38.86 -3.46 -10.69
CA TRP A 610 -39.08 -4.41 -11.76
C TRP A 610 -37.76 -4.64 -12.50
N VAL A 611 -37.42 -5.90 -12.74
CA VAL A 611 -36.16 -6.33 -13.37
C VAL A 611 -36.43 -7.53 -14.28
N VAL A 612 -35.51 -7.79 -15.20
CA VAL A 612 -35.60 -8.85 -16.23
C VAL A 612 -34.31 -9.66 -16.24
N GLY A 613 -34.45 -10.95 -16.51
CA GLY A 613 -33.35 -11.90 -16.75
C GLY A 613 -33.86 -13.33 -16.85
N ASP A 614 -33.05 -14.25 -17.35
CA ASP A 614 -33.34 -15.68 -17.38
C ASP A 614 -33.06 -16.32 -16.01
N PHE A 615 -33.97 -16.07 -15.05
CA PHE A 615 -33.80 -16.56 -13.69
C PHE A 615 -33.89 -18.09 -13.62
N ASN A 616 -34.48 -18.76 -14.62
CA ASN A 616 -34.75 -20.19 -14.62
C ASN A 616 -33.78 -21.04 -15.47
N GLY A 617 -33.02 -20.41 -16.36
CA GLY A 617 -31.99 -21.01 -17.20
C GLY A 617 -32.54 -21.75 -18.42
N ASP A 618 -33.74 -21.39 -18.90
CA ASP A 618 -34.38 -22.03 -20.06
C ASP A 618 -34.22 -21.27 -21.39
N GLY A 619 -33.37 -20.23 -21.38
CA GLY A 619 -33.07 -19.39 -22.52
C GLY A 619 -34.19 -18.41 -22.88
N LYS A 620 -35.12 -18.14 -21.95
CA LYS A 620 -36.12 -17.08 -22.08
C LYS A 620 -36.03 -16.14 -20.90
N ASP A 621 -36.05 -14.86 -21.17
CA ASP A 621 -36.09 -13.88 -20.12
C ASP A 621 -37.44 -13.88 -19.39
N ASP A 622 -37.33 -13.74 -18.07
CA ASP A 622 -38.44 -13.67 -17.13
C ASP A 622 -38.59 -12.24 -16.58
N VAL A 623 -39.73 -11.93 -15.96
CA VAL A 623 -39.95 -10.62 -15.33
C VAL A 623 -40.10 -10.75 -13.82
N ALA A 624 -39.14 -10.24 -13.06
CA ALA A 624 -39.20 -10.23 -11.60
C ALA A 624 -39.62 -8.87 -11.04
N LYS A 625 -40.30 -8.90 -9.89
CA LYS A 625 -40.61 -7.71 -9.09
C LYS A 625 -40.19 -7.91 -7.64
N ALA A 626 -39.30 -7.05 -7.17
CA ALA A 626 -38.87 -6.96 -5.78
C ALA A 626 -39.69 -5.89 -5.04
N PHE A 627 -40.09 -6.19 -3.81
CA PHE A 627 -40.91 -5.27 -3.03
C PHE A 627 -40.76 -5.44 -1.53
N ASN A 628 -41.20 -4.41 -0.81
CA ASN A 628 -41.19 -4.36 0.64
C ASN A 628 -42.34 -5.14 1.27
N GLN A 629 -42.03 -6.12 2.11
CA GLN A 629 -42.97 -6.83 2.96
C GLN A 629 -42.53 -6.71 4.43
N GLY A 630 -43.02 -5.69 5.13
CA GLY A 630 -42.72 -5.50 6.56
C GLY A 630 -41.29 -5.08 6.87
N GLY A 631 -40.63 -4.35 5.97
CA GLY A 631 -39.23 -3.92 6.07
C GLY A 631 -38.24 -4.90 5.43
N LEU A 632 -38.72 -6.05 4.95
CA LEU A 632 -37.91 -7.09 4.33
C LEU A 632 -38.23 -7.21 2.84
N GLY A 633 -37.23 -7.62 2.05
CA GLY A 633 -37.37 -7.81 0.61
C GLY A 633 -38.04 -9.12 0.25
N SER A 634 -39.03 -9.08 -0.63
CA SER A 634 -39.63 -10.28 -1.23
C SER A 634 -39.68 -10.12 -2.75
N VAL A 635 -39.57 -11.23 -3.50
CA VAL A 635 -39.48 -11.22 -4.97
C VAL A 635 -40.51 -12.20 -5.57
N ASP A 636 -41.35 -11.69 -6.47
CA ASP A 636 -42.20 -12.49 -7.36
C ASP A 636 -41.59 -12.51 -8.76
N VAL A 637 -41.52 -13.69 -9.38
CA VAL A 637 -41.04 -13.90 -10.75
C VAL A 637 -42.22 -14.29 -11.64
N HIS A 638 -42.36 -13.60 -12.77
CA HIS A 638 -43.27 -13.93 -13.84
C HIS A 638 -42.47 -14.73 -14.86
N VAL A 639 -42.56 -16.06 -14.75
CA VAL A 639 -41.81 -17.01 -15.58
C VAL A 639 -42.43 -17.05 -16.97
N SER A 640 -41.61 -16.86 -18.00
CA SER A 640 -42.00 -16.91 -19.40
C SER A 640 -42.17 -18.36 -19.88
N ASN A 641 -43.10 -18.56 -20.81
CA ASN A 641 -43.16 -19.76 -21.63
C ASN A 641 -43.05 -19.47 -23.13
N GLY A 642 -42.60 -18.26 -23.47
CA GLY A 642 -42.45 -17.76 -24.83
C GLY A 642 -43.70 -17.19 -25.49
N SER A 643 -44.83 -17.15 -24.77
CA SER A 643 -46.07 -16.49 -25.25
C SER A 643 -46.95 -15.90 -24.15
N SER A 644 -46.61 -16.15 -22.89
CA SER A 644 -47.32 -15.68 -21.71
C SER A 644 -46.41 -15.77 -20.49
N PHE A 645 -46.79 -15.09 -19.41
CA PHE A 645 -46.11 -15.23 -18.14
C PHE A 645 -46.96 -15.92 -17.07
N SER A 646 -46.30 -16.64 -16.17
CA SER A 646 -46.91 -17.22 -14.96
C SER A 646 -46.18 -16.76 -13.69
N MET A 647 -46.92 -16.23 -12.72
CA MET A 647 -46.31 -15.66 -11.52
C MET A 647 -46.07 -16.70 -10.41
N GLN A 648 -44.88 -16.65 -9.81
CA GLN A 648 -44.50 -17.42 -8.63
C GLN A 648 -43.70 -16.57 -7.62
N ARG A 649 -43.76 -16.94 -6.34
CA ARG A 649 -42.98 -16.32 -5.26
C ARG A 649 -41.64 -17.04 -5.14
N TRP A 650 -40.53 -16.35 -5.40
CA TRP A 650 -39.19 -16.96 -5.35
C TRP A 650 -38.38 -16.57 -4.12
N ALA A 651 -38.72 -15.43 -3.49
CA ALA A 651 -38.10 -15.01 -2.22
C ALA A 651 -39.13 -14.38 -1.28
N THR A 652 -39.05 -14.71 0.01
CA THR A 652 -39.88 -14.12 1.07
C THR A 652 -39.00 -13.63 2.21
N GLY A 653 -39.02 -12.33 2.48
CA GLY A 653 -38.38 -11.74 3.65
C GLY A 653 -36.84 -11.80 3.67
N GLN A 654 -36.18 -11.70 2.52
CA GLN A 654 -34.72 -11.80 2.39
C GLN A 654 -34.05 -10.42 2.48
N GLY A 655 -33.44 -10.16 3.65
CA GLY A 655 -32.71 -8.93 3.97
C GLY A 655 -33.60 -7.68 4.03
N GLY A 656 -33.01 -6.56 4.45
CA GLY A 656 -33.74 -5.29 4.55
C GLY A 656 -34.10 -4.69 3.19
N PHE A 657 -35.21 -3.96 3.16
CA PHE A 657 -35.71 -3.23 1.98
C PHE A 657 -36.00 -1.76 2.32
N TRP A 658 -35.44 -0.85 1.52
CA TRP A 658 -35.76 0.58 1.55
C TRP A 658 -35.56 1.23 0.17
N ASP A 659 -36.22 2.36 -0.08
CA ASP A 659 -36.42 2.85 -1.46
C ASP A 659 -35.15 3.26 -2.21
N ALA A 660 -34.11 3.67 -1.48
CA ALA A 660 -32.84 4.15 -2.04
C ALA A 660 -31.95 3.03 -2.63
N GLN A 661 -32.26 1.76 -2.34
CA GLN A 661 -31.52 0.62 -2.89
C GLN A 661 -31.66 0.54 -4.41
N LYS A 662 -30.57 0.23 -5.11
CA LYS A 662 -30.57 -0.07 -6.54
C LYS A 662 -30.70 -1.57 -6.71
N TRP A 663 -31.60 -2.00 -7.58
CA TRP A 663 -31.85 -3.41 -7.88
C TRP A 663 -31.43 -3.65 -9.32
N VAL A 664 -30.60 -4.67 -9.52
CA VAL A 664 -29.98 -5.00 -10.81
C VAL A 664 -29.93 -6.51 -10.98
N VAL A 665 -29.75 -6.98 -12.22
CA VAL A 665 -29.81 -8.39 -12.59
C VAL A 665 -28.66 -8.72 -13.53
N GLY A 666 -28.14 -9.95 -13.39
CA GLY A 666 -27.14 -10.57 -14.26
C GLY A 666 -26.71 -11.92 -13.69
N ASP A 667 -26.03 -12.74 -14.49
CA ASP A 667 -25.43 -14.00 -14.05
C ASP A 667 -24.12 -13.73 -13.30
N PHE A 668 -24.24 -13.25 -12.07
CA PHE A 668 -23.07 -12.90 -11.25
C PHE A 668 -22.23 -14.12 -10.89
N ASN A 669 -22.80 -15.34 -10.92
CA ASN A 669 -22.11 -16.55 -10.47
C ASN A 669 -21.60 -17.44 -11.63
N GLY A 670 -22.06 -17.22 -12.85
CA GLY A 670 -21.63 -17.89 -14.07
C GLY A 670 -22.27 -19.27 -14.27
N ASP A 671 -23.45 -19.52 -13.71
CA ASP A 671 -24.14 -20.82 -13.82
C ASP A 671 -25.23 -20.85 -14.90
N GLY A 672 -25.32 -19.81 -15.72
CA GLY A 672 -26.28 -19.64 -16.80
C GLY A 672 -27.68 -19.30 -16.32
N LYS A 673 -27.85 -18.87 -15.06
CA LYS A 673 -29.09 -18.30 -14.54
C LYS A 673 -28.84 -16.91 -14.00
N ASP A 674 -29.72 -15.99 -14.36
CA ASP A 674 -29.63 -14.65 -13.83
C ASP A 674 -29.95 -14.60 -12.34
N ASP A 675 -29.22 -13.74 -11.65
CA ASP A 675 -29.34 -13.45 -10.22
C ASP A 675 -29.92 -12.06 -9.99
N VAL A 676 -30.39 -11.76 -8.77
CA VAL A 676 -30.90 -10.42 -8.41
C VAL A 676 -30.01 -9.77 -7.34
N ALA A 677 -29.27 -8.74 -7.70
CA ALA A 677 -28.45 -7.98 -6.77
C ALA A 677 -29.13 -6.69 -6.30
N LYS A 678 -28.93 -6.34 -5.03
CA LYS A 678 -29.25 -5.02 -4.48
C LYS A 678 -27.98 -4.32 -4.01
N VAL A 679 -27.76 -3.13 -4.54
CA VAL A 679 -26.65 -2.23 -4.17
C VAL A 679 -27.20 -1.13 -3.28
N PHE A 680 -26.54 -0.87 -2.16
CA PHE A 680 -27.03 0.09 -1.19
C PHE A 680 -25.93 0.83 -0.43
N ASN A 681 -26.32 1.97 0.13
CA ASN A 681 -25.46 2.83 0.92
C ASN A 681 -25.25 2.25 2.33
N ASP A 682 -23.99 2.00 2.68
CA ASP A 682 -23.54 1.59 4.00
C ASP A 682 -22.52 2.62 4.50
N ASN A 683 -23.02 3.67 5.16
CA ASN A 683 -22.23 4.78 5.70
C ASN A 683 -21.34 5.52 4.68
N GLY A 684 -21.87 5.76 3.48
CA GLY A 684 -21.18 6.44 2.39
C GLY A 684 -20.39 5.52 1.47
N LEU A 685 -20.39 4.21 1.75
CA LEU A 685 -19.74 3.18 0.94
C LEU A 685 -20.77 2.22 0.33
N ALA A 686 -20.45 1.56 -0.78
CA ALA A 686 -21.37 0.63 -1.43
C ALA A 686 -21.26 -0.78 -0.83
N SER A 687 -22.40 -1.35 -0.43
CA SER A 687 -22.53 -2.77 -0.08
C SER A 687 -23.50 -3.46 -1.04
N VAL A 688 -23.27 -4.74 -1.32
CA VAL A 688 -24.02 -5.52 -2.31
C VAL A 688 -24.50 -6.85 -1.71
N ASP A 689 -25.80 -7.05 -1.71
CA ASP A 689 -26.43 -8.35 -1.42
C ASP A 689 -26.91 -8.97 -2.75
N VAL A 690 -26.53 -10.21 -3.04
CA VAL A 690 -26.94 -10.96 -4.23
C VAL A 690 -27.93 -12.05 -3.82
N HIS A 691 -29.06 -12.11 -4.52
CA HIS A 691 -30.07 -13.15 -4.41
C HIS A 691 -29.81 -14.16 -5.53
N VAL A 692 -29.06 -15.20 -5.19
CA VAL A 692 -28.59 -16.21 -6.14
C VAL A 692 -29.74 -17.12 -6.53
N SER A 693 -29.97 -17.30 -7.82
CA SER A 693 -31.01 -18.17 -8.37
C SER A 693 -30.60 -19.64 -8.33
N ASN A 694 -31.57 -20.52 -8.13
CA ASN A 694 -31.42 -21.96 -8.41
C ASN A 694 -32.39 -22.47 -9.47
N GLY A 695 -33.01 -21.55 -10.21
CA GLY A 695 -34.00 -21.82 -11.24
C GLY A 695 -35.44 -21.95 -10.77
N SER A 696 -35.70 -21.81 -9.47
CA SER A 696 -37.06 -21.84 -8.92
C SER A 696 -37.25 -21.01 -7.65
N SER A 697 -36.17 -20.45 -7.10
CA SER A 697 -36.15 -19.64 -5.89
C SER A 697 -34.84 -18.88 -5.81
N PHE A 698 -34.79 -17.87 -4.94
CA PHE A 698 -33.56 -17.15 -4.66
C PHE A 698 -33.04 -17.38 -3.24
N SER A 699 -31.72 -17.29 -3.07
CA SER A 699 -31.05 -17.29 -1.76
C SER A 699 -30.12 -16.08 -1.62
N MET A 700 -30.26 -15.30 -0.55
CA MET A 700 -29.51 -14.05 -0.38
C MET A 700 -28.16 -14.25 0.31
N GLN A 701 -27.11 -13.63 -0.23
CA GLN A 701 -25.77 -13.55 0.36
C GLN A 701 -25.18 -12.13 0.22
N ARG A 702 -24.29 -11.75 1.15
CA ARG A 702 -23.53 -10.49 1.08
C ARG A 702 -22.24 -10.73 0.31
N TRP A 703 -22.08 -10.08 -0.85
CA TRP A 703 -20.93 -10.26 -1.73
C TRP A 703 -19.91 -9.13 -1.65
N ALA A 704 -20.32 -7.94 -1.20
CA ALA A 704 -19.43 -6.81 -0.97
C ALA A 704 -19.87 -5.98 0.24
N THR A 705 -18.91 -5.60 1.08
CA THR A 705 -19.13 -4.70 2.23
C THR A 705 -18.22 -3.48 2.10
N GLY A 706 -18.81 -2.29 1.99
CA GLY A 706 -18.07 -1.03 2.03
C GLY A 706 -17.07 -0.80 0.88
N GLN A 707 -17.42 -1.20 -0.35
CA GLN A 707 -16.54 -1.08 -1.51
C GLN A 707 -16.80 0.20 -2.31
N GLY A 708 -15.89 1.17 -2.12
CA GLY A 708 -15.91 2.49 -2.77
C GLY A 708 -17.11 3.36 -2.40
N GLY A 709 -17.07 4.64 -2.79
CA GLY A 709 -18.06 5.61 -2.34
C GLY A 709 -19.44 5.42 -2.99
N PHE A 710 -20.51 5.67 -2.22
CA PHE A 710 -21.91 5.60 -2.65
C PHE A 710 -22.62 6.95 -2.43
N TRP A 711 -23.30 7.46 -3.45
CA TRP A 711 -24.17 8.64 -3.37
C TRP A 711 -25.23 8.64 -4.48
N ASP A 712 -26.31 9.41 -4.31
CA ASP A 712 -27.56 9.24 -5.08
C ASP A 712 -27.44 9.48 -6.59
N ALA A 713 -26.50 10.34 -7.03
CA ALA A 713 -26.33 10.71 -8.43
C ALA A 713 -25.65 9.62 -9.30
N GLN A 714 -25.09 8.59 -8.67
CA GLN A 714 -24.37 7.52 -9.37
C GLN A 714 -25.32 6.64 -10.21
N LYS A 715 -24.81 6.16 -11.35
CA LYS A 715 -25.54 5.27 -12.25
C LYS A 715 -24.91 3.89 -12.20
N TRP A 716 -25.74 2.89 -11.94
CA TRP A 716 -25.32 1.49 -11.82
C TRP A 716 -25.89 0.71 -13.00
N VAL A 717 -25.04 -0.08 -13.65
CA VAL A 717 -25.39 -0.96 -14.77
C VAL A 717 -24.63 -2.29 -14.64
N VAL A 718 -25.06 -3.30 -15.38
CA VAL A 718 -24.59 -4.69 -15.26
C VAL A 718 -24.26 -5.25 -16.62
N GLY A 719 -23.25 -6.12 -16.68
CA GLY A 719 -22.89 -6.92 -17.83
C GLY A 719 -21.52 -7.55 -17.62
N ASP A 720 -21.17 -8.56 -18.42
CA ASP A 720 -19.85 -9.19 -18.43
C ASP A 720 -18.82 -8.26 -19.08
N PHE A 721 -18.33 -7.26 -18.33
CA PHE A 721 -17.43 -6.24 -18.85
C PHE A 721 -16.02 -6.79 -19.14
N ASN A 722 -15.63 -7.92 -18.53
CA ASN A 722 -14.29 -8.50 -18.66
C ASN A 722 -14.23 -9.71 -19.62
N GLY A 723 -15.38 -10.27 -20.02
CA GLY A 723 -15.51 -11.42 -20.92
C GLY A 723 -15.24 -12.77 -20.25
N ASP A 724 -15.41 -12.89 -18.93
CA ASP A 724 -15.14 -14.10 -18.17
C ASP A 724 -16.34 -15.03 -18.00
N GLY A 725 -17.50 -14.65 -18.56
CA GLY A 725 -18.77 -15.36 -18.48
C GLY A 725 -19.54 -15.12 -17.19
N LYS A 726 -19.14 -14.15 -16.36
CA LYS A 726 -19.91 -13.66 -15.21
C LYS A 726 -20.22 -12.20 -15.39
N ASP A 727 -21.43 -11.81 -15.02
CA ASP A 727 -21.79 -10.40 -15.03
C ASP A 727 -21.11 -9.63 -13.88
N ASP A 728 -20.74 -8.40 -14.19
CA ASP A 728 -20.06 -7.46 -13.30
C ASP A 728 -20.97 -6.26 -12.99
N LEU A 729 -20.65 -5.45 -11.97
CA LEU A 729 -21.36 -4.20 -11.70
C LEU A 729 -20.49 -3.00 -12.09
N ALA A 730 -20.98 -2.12 -12.95
CA ALA A 730 -20.32 -0.85 -13.26
C ALA A 730 -21.05 0.33 -12.64
N LYS A 731 -20.27 1.25 -12.09
CA LYS A 731 -20.71 2.49 -11.45
C LYS A 731 -20.11 3.69 -12.18
N ALA A 732 -20.94 4.43 -12.91
CA ALA A 732 -20.59 5.72 -13.49
C ALA A 732 -20.96 6.88 -12.55
N PHE A 733 -20.06 7.84 -12.40
CA PHE A 733 -20.26 8.97 -11.50
C PHE A 733 -19.52 10.24 -11.92
N THR A 734 -19.92 11.38 -11.36
CA THR A 734 -19.29 12.69 -11.64
C THR A 734 -17.99 12.90 -10.86
N ASP A 735 -16.95 13.30 -11.57
CA ASP A 735 -15.66 13.75 -11.06
C ASP A 735 -15.31 15.09 -11.71
N GLY A 736 -15.73 16.18 -11.05
CA GLY A 736 -15.59 17.54 -11.56
C GLY A 736 -16.37 17.79 -12.87
N GLY A 737 -17.56 17.20 -13.01
CA GLY A 737 -18.42 17.34 -14.21
C GLY A 737 -18.04 16.41 -15.36
N LEU A 738 -17.01 15.57 -15.18
CA LEU A 738 -16.61 14.53 -16.13
C LEU A 738 -16.94 13.14 -15.56
N ALA A 739 -17.12 12.12 -16.40
CA ALA A 739 -17.51 10.79 -15.93
C ALA A 739 -16.28 9.98 -15.48
N SER A 740 -16.36 9.37 -14.31
CA SER A 740 -15.44 8.32 -13.86
C SER A 740 -16.23 7.03 -13.66
N ILE A 741 -15.60 5.88 -13.91
CA ILE A 741 -16.25 4.56 -13.91
C ILE A 741 -15.45 3.60 -13.03
N ASP A 742 -16.09 3.10 -11.97
CA ASP A 742 -15.61 1.95 -11.18
C ASP A 742 -16.34 0.70 -11.67
N VAL A 743 -15.64 -0.44 -11.78
CA VAL A 743 -16.23 -1.75 -12.06
C VAL A 743 -15.93 -2.68 -10.89
N HIS A 744 -16.98 -3.28 -10.35
CA HIS A 744 -16.95 -4.36 -9.37
C HIS A 744 -17.00 -5.68 -10.12
N LEU A 745 -15.83 -6.28 -10.31
CA LEU A 745 -15.64 -7.54 -11.00
C LEU A 745 -16.14 -8.70 -10.15
N SER A 746 -16.99 -9.56 -10.71
CA SER A 746 -17.49 -10.74 -10.03
C SER A 746 -16.42 -11.83 -9.92
N THR A 747 -16.33 -12.46 -8.75
CA THR A 747 -15.54 -13.67 -8.53
C THR A 747 -16.40 -14.94 -8.52
N GLY A 748 -17.69 -14.81 -8.77
CA GLY A 748 -18.71 -15.86 -8.64
C GLY A 748 -19.17 -16.11 -7.19
N SER A 749 -18.61 -15.39 -6.22
CA SER A 749 -19.03 -15.47 -4.80
C SER A 749 -18.79 -14.16 -4.04
N GLY A 750 -18.39 -13.10 -4.75
CA GLY A 750 -17.99 -11.81 -4.20
C GLY A 750 -17.66 -10.83 -5.32
N PHE A 751 -17.35 -9.59 -4.96
CA PHE A 751 -16.91 -8.57 -5.92
C PHE A 751 -15.55 -7.97 -5.54
N GLY A 752 -14.73 -7.66 -6.56
CA GLY A 752 -13.51 -6.86 -6.45
C GLY A 752 -13.60 -5.56 -7.26
N MET A 753 -13.33 -4.41 -6.65
CA MET A 753 -13.47 -3.10 -7.33
C MET A 753 -12.19 -2.67 -8.05
N GLN A 754 -12.34 -2.12 -9.27
CA GLN A 754 -11.30 -1.46 -10.04
C GLN A 754 -11.80 -0.15 -10.67
N ARG A 755 -10.93 0.86 -10.80
CA ARG A 755 -11.22 2.09 -11.56
C ARG A 755 -10.86 1.86 -13.03
N TRP A 756 -11.85 1.93 -13.92
CA TRP A 756 -11.65 1.67 -15.35
C TRP A 756 -11.57 2.93 -16.21
N ALA A 757 -12.20 4.03 -15.79
CA ALA A 757 -12.06 5.32 -16.47
C ALA A 757 -12.04 6.47 -15.48
N THR A 758 -11.18 7.46 -15.74
CA THR A 758 -11.13 8.70 -14.94
C THR A 758 -11.43 9.90 -15.82
N ARG A 759 -12.46 10.67 -15.45
CA ARG A 759 -12.81 11.97 -16.05
C ARG A 759 -12.94 11.93 -17.59
N GLN A 760 -13.65 10.94 -18.13
CA GLN A 760 -13.92 10.78 -19.56
C GLN A 760 -15.31 11.29 -19.98
N GLY A 761 -15.33 12.31 -20.84
CA GLY A 761 -16.56 12.93 -21.34
C GLY A 761 -17.39 13.61 -20.25
N GLY A 762 -18.41 14.37 -20.63
CA GLY A 762 -19.26 15.06 -19.67
C GLY A 762 -20.18 14.11 -18.89
N PHE A 763 -20.46 14.46 -17.63
CA PHE A 763 -21.44 13.80 -16.77
C PHE A 763 -22.48 14.82 -16.27
N TRP A 764 -23.76 14.49 -16.39
CA TRP A 764 -24.87 15.23 -15.76
C TRP A 764 -26.04 14.30 -15.47
N ASP A 765 -26.83 14.60 -14.45
CA ASP A 765 -27.78 13.65 -13.84
C ASP A 765 -28.87 13.12 -14.80
N ALA A 766 -29.23 13.92 -15.81
CA ALA A 766 -30.26 13.56 -16.79
C ALA A 766 -29.81 12.52 -17.83
N GLN A 767 -28.52 12.22 -17.92
CA GLN A 767 -28.00 11.17 -18.82
C GLN A 767 -28.55 9.79 -18.45
N GLN A 768 -28.87 9.00 -19.47
CA GLN A 768 -29.31 7.61 -19.33
C GLN A 768 -28.12 6.70 -19.62
N TRP A 769 -27.73 5.88 -18.65
CA TRP A 769 -26.63 4.93 -18.78
C TRP A 769 -27.20 3.53 -19.01
N LEU A 770 -26.58 2.82 -19.94
CA LEU A 770 -26.95 1.48 -20.38
C LEU A 770 -25.67 0.65 -20.48
N ALA A 771 -25.82 -0.67 -20.38
CA ALA A 771 -24.76 -1.62 -20.66
C ALA A 771 -25.24 -2.61 -21.73
N GLY A 772 -24.29 -3.17 -22.47
CA GLY A 772 -24.54 -4.15 -23.52
C GLY A 772 -23.32 -4.34 -24.41
N ASN A 773 -23.20 -5.45 -25.12
CA ASN A 773 -22.17 -5.73 -26.11
C ASN A 773 -22.47 -4.99 -27.43
N PHE A 774 -22.36 -3.65 -27.41
CA PHE A 774 -22.71 -2.82 -28.57
C PHE A 774 -21.74 -3.04 -29.75
N ASN A 775 -20.48 -3.40 -29.46
CA ASN A 775 -19.43 -3.55 -30.47
C ASN A 775 -19.33 -4.96 -31.07
N GLY A 776 -19.85 -5.99 -30.38
CA GLY A 776 -19.88 -7.39 -30.83
C GLY A 776 -18.63 -8.20 -30.49
N ASP A 777 -17.77 -7.74 -29.59
CA ASP A 777 -16.53 -8.41 -29.17
C ASP A 777 -16.72 -9.46 -28.07
N GLY A 778 -17.95 -9.57 -27.54
CA GLY A 778 -18.31 -10.52 -26.50
C GLY A 778 -18.12 -9.99 -25.07
N LYS A 779 -17.78 -8.71 -24.91
CA LYS A 779 -17.71 -8.02 -23.63
C LYS A 779 -18.79 -6.95 -23.53
N GLY A 780 -19.22 -6.67 -22.31
CA GLY A 780 -20.09 -5.55 -22.02
C GLY A 780 -19.38 -4.22 -22.33
N ASP A 781 -20.09 -3.34 -23.01
CA ASP A 781 -19.75 -1.93 -23.20
C ASP A 781 -20.68 -1.04 -22.36
N LEU A 782 -20.34 0.25 -22.22
CA LEU A 782 -21.16 1.24 -21.51
C LEU A 782 -21.61 2.37 -22.43
N ALA A 783 -22.93 2.49 -22.66
CA ALA A 783 -23.50 3.57 -23.44
C ALA A 783 -24.13 4.65 -22.54
N LYS A 784 -23.97 5.92 -22.92
CA LYS A 784 -24.69 7.04 -22.32
C LYS A 784 -25.50 7.79 -23.38
N ALA A 785 -26.81 7.81 -23.22
CA ALA A 785 -27.73 8.58 -24.05
C ALA A 785 -28.09 9.91 -23.39
N PHE A 786 -28.11 10.99 -24.16
CA PHE A 786 -28.36 12.34 -23.64
C PHE A 786 -28.95 13.31 -24.65
N ASN A 787 -29.49 14.39 -24.11
CA ASN A 787 -30.06 15.49 -24.87
C ASN A 787 -28.96 16.44 -25.37
N GLU A 788 -28.90 16.63 -26.68
CA GLU A 788 -28.07 17.62 -27.36
C GLU A 788 -28.96 18.49 -28.25
N GLY A 789 -29.33 19.67 -27.77
CA GLY A 789 -30.15 20.62 -28.52
C GLY A 789 -31.59 20.15 -28.81
N GLY A 790 -32.16 19.30 -27.95
CA GLY A 790 -33.49 18.70 -28.12
C GLY A 790 -33.49 17.37 -28.88
N LEU A 791 -32.32 16.91 -29.32
CA LEU A 791 -32.13 15.67 -30.06
C LEU A 791 -31.32 14.66 -29.22
N GLY A 792 -31.49 13.36 -29.52
CA GLY A 792 -30.79 12.30 -28.81
C GLY A 792 -29.40 12.03 -29.36
N SER A 793 -28.41 11.99 -28.48
CA SER A 793 -27.03 11.61 -28.80
C SER A 793 -26.57 10.47 -27.88
N VAL A 794 -25.67 9.61 -28.38
CA VAL A 794 -25.16 8.44 -27.64
C VAL A 794 -23.65 8.35 -27.77
N ASP A 795 -22.95 8.34 -26.62
CA ASP A 795 -21.54 7.99 -26.51
C ASP A 795 -21.41 6.56 -25.96
N VAL A 796 -20.48 5.76 -26.50
CA VAL A 796 -20.19 4.39 -26.06
C VAL A 796 -18.76 4.32 -25.53
N HIS A 797 -18.57 3.66 -24.39
CA HIS A 797 -17.27 3.34 -23.80
C HIS A 797 -17.00 1.85 -23.98
N THR A 798 -15.95 1.51 -24.73
CA THR A 798 -15.54 0.13 -25.00
C THR A 798 -14.23 -0.17 -24.29
N LEU A 799 -13.99 -1.44 -23.92
CA LEU A 799 -12.72 -1.87 -23.32
C LEU A 799 -11.58 -1.81 -24.35
N ILE A 800 -10.36 -1.46 -23.90
CA ILE A 800 -9.13 -1.42 -24.74
C ILE A 800 -8.49 -2.79 -24.89
#